data_AF-A0A9W4SZY4-F1
#
_entry.id   AF-A0A9W4SZY4-F1
#
_cell.length_a   1.000
_cell.length_b   1.000
_cell.length_c   1.000
_cell.angle_alpha   90.00
_cell.angle_beta   90.00
_cell.angle_gamma   90.00
#
_symmetry.space_group_name_H-M   'P 1'
#
loop_
_entity.id
_entity.type
_entity.pdbx_description
1 polymer ?
#
loop_
_entity_poly.entity_id
_entity_poly.type
_entity_poly.pdbx_seq_one_letter_code
_entity_poly.pdbx_strand_id
1 'polypeptide(L)'
;MSTNATNVNEDRKRLKELLSDASELLKKQEQQKKRVKNPENTADLDDETEFLRNSLKDVCEDILFIDLKIANEHNIEEKLWRNVFYSHIEELRQKLRKIKPEKAEYQITYLELCRYLDLGTGFYHTIVNSLKIRENIDLDWIGIEIFKNNVNSLSTATRSASKYRRRELTAECIQRCLIHLGDFARYRETSLDANEKRWEFARHFYTKAARVYCENGKAQAQLALLAMYDDNELDVVYWYCFSLSTKQPSGISLENLKVFYSKFAQKVLQINENTNEILTVQDFVKKFMIIHWYIFEENVETLIKNGGIEEIFHYFGSFLSSTEVNLRNLSIILKKVVFILMFTIWDLRKGLDRIVEVRNLQAMAIGLVFGLLVPVVESIYSFLSSEEIELGCIGSVIDLFLPTVVLWCEYLRTLTDLLSQLYDYSKSIDKENQKIFGMFLMNSKNFFKSLINILNHQKLSDLLSANDDFYEIAKLALSEDREFLGVVPLRVVHQDIIFNFSGNVDVLKVSFARLMVFSKKISEIKSLALLEYNESSGLFIIIDEELKKKERQRVMKLMAHRFLQDQVDSLEDKVKNIKPLQTSSTGSPVSSKSLKHCVVDISVFLNHLNSVKKWVAEEKCIVIVPLDVIDSLDTIKKGNNKENVRARDAIRFLDEQLDQQFSKAKQNESELFIRAQKTNEKLPQWNCAENYIIKDGIFNDISRGIVHKDQKNIKESSKNSDDIYIPEDKFDIMDVPQEYRPAISCWLYYAYIVKMDEILFVSEDQYLKKYAKLFGISVVGVGFI
;
A
#
# COMPACT_ATOMS: atom_id res chain seq x y z
N MET A 1 -7.12 59.93 9.92
CA MET A 1 -6.30 59.29 8.86
C MET A 1 -4.87 59.83 8.79
N SER A 2 -4.56 61.05 9.26
CA SER A 2 -3.18 61.59 9.27
C SER A 2 -2.28 61.03 10.38
N THR A 3 -2.80 60.69 11.56
CA THR A 3 -2.02 60.19 12.71
C THR A 3 -1.49 58.76 12.58
N ASN A 4 -2.20 57.88 11.86
CA ASN A 4 -1.70 56.52 11.56
C ASN A 4 -0.63 56.51 10.46
N ALA A 5 -0.61 57.52 9.57
CA ALA A 5 0.35 57.58 8.47
C ALA A 5 1.71 58.14 8.93
N THR A 6 1.73 59.05 9.91
CA THR A 6 2.96 59.58 10.52
C THR A 6 3.69 58.51 11.32
N ASN A 7 2.97 57.72 12.13
CA ASN A 7 3.54 56.64 12.94
C ASN A 7 4.18 55.54 12.06
N VAL A 8 3.52 55.16 10.96
CA VAL A 8 4.05 54.16 10.01
C VAL A 8 5.31 54.64 9.28
N ASN A 9 5.42 55.93 8.98
CA ASN A 9 6.62 56.48 8.33
C ASN A 9 7.79 56.61 9.31
N GLU A 10 7.53 56.95 10.57
CA GLU A 10 8.53 56.95 11.64
C GLU A 10 9.02 55.53 11.95
N ASP A 11 8.12 54.55 12.07
CA ASP A 11 8.46 53.13 12.27
C ASP A 11 9.33 52.60 11.12
N ARG A 12 9.01 52.95 9.87
CA ARG A 12 9.82 52.57 8.71
C ARG A 12 11.21 53.19 8.71
N LYS A 13 11.34 54.44 9.15
CA LYS A 13 12.64 55.12 9.27
C LYS A 13 13.48 54.46 10.37
N ARG A 14 12.89 54.29 11.56
CA ARG A 14 13.50 53.60 12.69
C ARG A 14 13.95 52.18 12.32
N LEU A 15 13.13 51.44 11.57
CA LEU A 15 13.46 50.08 11.17
C LEU A 15 14.66 50.02 10.21
N LYS A 16 14.82 50.98 9.31
CA LYS A 16 16.01 51.07 8.44
C LYS A 16 17.27 51.35 9.26
N GLU A 17 17.18 52.24 10.25
CA GLU A 17 18.27 52.54 11.18
C GLU A 17 18.65 51.29 11.97
N LEU A 18 17.69 50.61 12.61
CA LEU A 18 17.90 49.37 13.36
C LEU A 18 18.52 48.24 12.50
N LEU A 19 18.09 48.07 11.25
CA LEU A 19 18.68 47.07 10.35
C LEU A 19 20.13 47.40 9.98
N SER A 20 20.46 48.68 9.83
CA SER A 20 21.83 49.15 9.63
C SER A 20 22.66 48.87 10.87
N ASP A 21 22.16 49.25 12.05
CA ASP A 21 22.82 49.06 13.34
C ASP A 21 23.09 47.57 13.62
N ALA A 22 22.11 46.70 13.39
CA ALA A 22 22.28 45.25 13.52
C ALA A 22 23.39 44.74 12.59
N SER A 23 23.44 45.23 11.35
CA SER A 23 24.45 44.83 10.38
C SER A 23 25.85 45.33 10.76
N GLU A 24 25.96 46.53 11.32
CA GLU A 24 27.22 47.08 11.82
C GLU A 24 27.71 46.35 13.06
N LEU A 25 26.83 46.07 14.02
CA LEU A 25 27.15 45.32 15.23
C LEU A 25 27.64 43.91 14.89
N LEU A 26 27.00 43.23 13.93
CA LEU A 26 27.46 41.93 13.44
C LEU A 26 28.88 42.01 12.84
N LYS A 27 29.16 43.03 12.02
CA LYS A 27 30.51 43.25 11.46
C LYS A 27 31.54 43.50 12.56
N LYS A 28 31.22 44.33 13.56
CA LYS A 28 32.10 44.60 14.71
C LYS A 28 32.37 43.32 15.51
N GLN A 29 31.35 42.52 15.77
CA GLN A 29 31.49 41.24 16.48
C GLN A 29 32.38 40.25 15.70
N GLU A 30 32.24 40.16 14.37
CA GLU A 30 33.12 39.34 13.52
C GLU A 30 34.57 39.82 13.52
N GLN A 31 34.80 41.14 13.48
CA GLN A 31 36.14 41.72 13.56
C GLN A 31 36.79 41.42 14.92
N GLN A 32 36.02 41.52 16.01
CA GLN A 32 36.52 41.25 17.35
C GLN A 32 36.85 39.76 17.53
N LYS A 33 36.00 38.83 17.04
CA LYS A 33 36.30 37.39 17.01
C LYS A 33 37.62 37.05 16.29
N LYS A 34 38.00 37.83 15.27
CA LYS A 34 39.30 37.68 14.60
C LYS A 34 40.47 38.20 15.45
N ARG A 35 40.27 39.23 16.27
CA ARG A 35 41.28 39.82 17.16
C ARG A 35 41.60 38.96 18.39
N VAL A 36 40.61 38.21 18.90
CA VAL A 36 40.74 37.29 20.06
C VAL A 36 41.76 36.15 19.82
N LYS A 37 42.29 35.98 18.60
CA LYS A 37 43.40 35.06 18.31
C LYS A 37 44.77 35.50 18.87
N ASN A 38 44.89 36.73 19.40
CA ASN A 38 46.11 37.23 20.04
C ASN A 38 45.90 37.39 21.56
N PRO A 39 46.79 36.86 22.43
CA PRO A 39 46.53 36.65 23.86
C PRO A 39 46.78 37.85 24.80
N GLU A 40 47.05 39.05 24.29
CA GLU A 40 47.33 40.22 25.14
C GLU A 40 46.07 41.08 25.31
N ASN A 41 45.51 41.09 26.53
CA ASN A 41 44.32 41.83 27.03
C ASN A 41 42.97 41.11 26.95
N THR A 42 42.82 39.99 27.66
CA THR A 42 41.58 39.16 27.64
C THR A 42 40.37 39.76 28.35
N ALA A 43 40.54 40.57 29.41
CA ALA A 43 39.41 41.07 30.22
C ALA A 43 38.64 42.22 29.54
N ASP A 44 39.33 43.26 29.07
CA ASP A 44 38.70 44.38 28.34
C ASP A 44 38.03 43.93 27.04
N LEU A 45 38.59 42.89 26.40
CA LEU A 45 38.01 42.27 25.20
C LEU A 45 36.72 41.48 25.51
N ASP A 46 36.62 40.85 26.68
CA ASP A 46 35.43 40.12 27.10
C ASP A 46 34.26 41.07 27.41
N ASP A 47 34.52 42.20 28.09
CA ASP A 47 33.52 43.24 28.39
C ASP A 47 32.97 43.91 27.12
N GLU A 48 33.85 44.27 26.17
CA GLU A 48 33.43 44.85 24.88
C GLU A 48 32.62 43.82 24.06
N THR A 49 32.99 42.54 24.10
CA THR A 49 32.23 41.48 23.40
C THR A 49 30.85 41.29 24.03
N GLU A 50 30.74 41.34 25.36
CA GLU A 50 29.44 41.28 26.06
C GLU A 50 28.56 42.49 25.72
N PHE A 51 29.14 43.70 25.69
CA PHE A 51 28.43 44.92 25.30
C PHE A 51 27.88 44.82 23.86
N LEU A 52 28.68 44.35 22.90
CA LEU A 52 28.22 44.17 21.52
C LEU A 52 27.11 43.13 21.42
N ARG A 53 27.20 42.02 22.17
CA ARG A 53 26.13 40.99 22.21
C ARG A 53 24.83 41.56 22.77
N ASN A 54 24.89 42.29 23.88
CA ASN A 54 23.72 42.90 24.50
C ASN A 54 23.10 43.97 23.58
N SER A 55 23.91 44.82 22.96
CA SER A 55 23.42 45.81 21.99
C SER A 55 22.75 45.15 20.79
N LEU A 56 23.33 44.07 20.25
CA LEU A 56 22.74 43.31 19.15
C LEU A 56 21.43 42.64 19.57
N LYS A 57 21.35 42.13 20.80
CA LYS A 57 20.14 41.54 21.38
C LYS A 57 19.01 42.57 21.40
N ASP A 58 19.27 43.76 21.93
CA ASP A 58 18.28 44.82 22.08
C ASP A 58 17.79 45.33 20.70
N VAL A 59 18.70 45.55 19.75
CA VAL A 59 18.34 45.96 18.38
C VAL A 59 17.50 44.90 17.66
N CYS A 60 17.86 43.62 17.79
CA CYS A 60 17.08 42.53 17.20
C CYS A 60 15.69 42.40 17.83
N GLU A 61 15.59 42.56 19.16
CA GLU A 61 14.33 42.56 19.89
C GLU A 61 13.39 43.69 19.42
N ASP A 62 13.92 44.90 19.29
CA ASP A 62 13.20 46.05 18.74
C ASP A 62 12.64 45.76 17.34
N ILE A 63 13.46 45.18 16.45
CA ILE A 63 13.03 44.84 15.08
C ILE A 63 11.89 43.81 15.11
N LEU A 64 11.98 42.77 15.94
CA LEU A 64 10.94 41.75 16.09
C LEU A 64 9.61 42.35 16.59
N PHE A 65 9.69 43.37 17.46
CA PHE A 65 8.50 44.04 17.97
C PHE A 65 7.97 45.16 17.08
N ILE A 66 8.72 45.69 16.13
CA ILE A 66 8.22 46.69 15.17
C ILE A 66 7.54 46.02 13.98
N ASP A 67 8.23 45.13 13.27
CA ASP A 67 7.70 44.51 12.05
C ASP A 67 8.24 43.08 11.84
N LEU A 68 7.41 42.09 12.20
CA LEU A 68 7.72 40.66 12.02
C LEU A 68 7.92 40.26 10.56
N LYS A 69 7.29 40.94 9.60
CA LYS A 69 7.46 40.60 8.18
C LYS A 69 8.89 40.93 7.75
N ILE A 70 9.34 42.14 8.05
CA ILE A 70 10.70 42.59 7.70
C ILE A 70 11.75 41.81 8.49
N ALA A 71 11.46 41.49 9.76
CA ALA A 71 12.31 40.62 10.58
C ALA A 71 12.51 39.24 9.94
N ASN A 72 11.46 38.65 9.38
CA ASN A 72 11.52 37.37 8.67
C ASN A 72 12.30 37.49 7.35
N GLU A 73 12.04 38.52 6.54
CA GLU A 73 12.76 38.79 5.28
C GLU A 73 14.28 38.94 5.48
N HIS A 74 14.71 39.48 6.62
CA HIS A 74 16.12 39.70 6.95
C HIS A 74 16.71 38.63 7.88
N ASN A 75 15.95 37.57 8.21
CA ASN A 75 16.32 36.49 9.13
C ASN A 75 16.87 37.01 10.48
N ILE A 76 16.21 38.02 11.06
CA ILE A 76 16.67 38.69 12.28
C ILE A 76 16.69 37.74 13.47
N GLU A 77 15.65 36.91 13.60
CA GLU A 77 15.54 35.95 14.69
C GLU A 77 16.65 34.89 14.64
N GLU A 78 16.98 34.36 13.47
CA GLU A 78 18.09 33.42 13.29
C GLU A 78 19.45 34.07 13.60
N LYS A 79 19.64 35.33 13.18
CA LYS A 79 20.86 36.11 13.50
C LYS A 79 20.97 36.36 15.01
N LEU A 80 19.87 36.69 15.67
CA LEU A 80 19.79 36.87 17.11
C LEU A 80 20.20 35.58 17.82
N TRP A 81 19.55 34.46 17.50
CA TRP A 81 19.89 33.15 18.06
C TRP A 81 21.36 32.80 17.86
N ARG A 82 21.85 32.85 16.61
CA ARG A 82 23.19 32.38 16.27
C ARG A 82 24.29 33.21 16.93
N ASN A 83 24.17 34.54 16.86
CA ASN A 83 25.28 35.44 17.18
C ASN A 83 25.25 35.94 18.63
N VAL A 84 24.07 36.02 19.27
CA VAL A 84 23.94 36.41 20.68
C VAL A 84 23.99 35.18 21.57
N PHE A 85 23.16 34.16 21.31
CA PHE A 85 23.01 33.04 22.24
C PHE A 85 23.90 31.85 21.88
N TYR A 86 23.67 31.21 20.73
CA TYR A 86 24.29 29.93 20.36
C TYR A 86 25.81 29.97 20.33
N SER A 87 26.41 31.00 19.71
CA SER A 87 27.88 31.14 19.65
C SER A 87 28.51 31.14 21.05
N HIS A 88 27.94 31.92 21.97
CA HIS A 88 28.51 32.06 23.31
C HIS A 88 28.26 30.81 24.16
N ILE A 89 27.08 30.17 24.02
CA ILE A 89 26.79 28.88 24.64
C ILE A 89 27.83 27.83 24.20
N GLU A 90 28.12 27.76 22.90
CA GLU A 90 29.08 26.78 22.39
C GLU A 90 30.52 27.10 22.80
N GLU A 91 30.89 28.37 22.92
CA GLU A 91 32.17 28.80 23.50
C GLU A 91 32.32 28.28 24.95
N LEU A 92 31.31 28.49 25.80
CA LEU A 92 31.31 28.00 27.19
C LEU A 92 31.33 26.47 27.26
N ARG A 93 30.54 25.78 26.42
CA ARG A 93 30.54 24.31 26.33
C ARG A 93 31.88 23.76 25.86
N GLN A 94 32.56 24.44 24.93
CA GLN A 94 33.91 24.07 24.50
C GLN A 94 34.94 24.27 25.60
N LYS A 95 34.84 25.34 26.41
CA LYS A 95 35.67 25.54 27.60
C LYS A 95 35.46 24.40 28.60
N LEU A 96 34.20 24.05 28.92
CA LEU A 96 33.87 22.94 29.82
C LEU A 96 34.44 21.60 29.37
N ARG A 97 34.41 21.28 28.07
CA ARG A 97 35.01 20.03 27.54
C ARG A 97 36.52 19.94 27.71
N LYS A 98 37.22 21.07 27.90
CA LYS A 98 38.69 21.13 28.09
C LYS A 98 39.08 21.09 29.56
N ILE A 99 38.19 21.50 30.47
CA ILE A 99 38.44 21.59 31.90
C ILE A 99 38.00 20.27 32.55
N LYS A 100 38.80 19.74 33.46
CA LYS A 100 38.40 18.54 34.22
C LYS A 100 37.34 18.89 35.28
N PRO A 101 36.33 18.03 35.54
CA PRO A 101 35.24 18.32 36.46
C PRO A 101 35.65 18.67 37.89
N GLU A 102 36.80 18.17 38.36
CA GLU A 102 37.26 18.39 39.75
C GLU A 102 37.86 19.79 39.98
N LYS A 103 38.09 20.56 38.92
CA LYS A 103 38.65 21.91 39.03
C LYS A 103 37.56 22.92 39.39
N ALA A 104 37.86 23.84 40.31
CA ALA A 104 36.97 24.97 40.65
C ALA A 104 36.56 25.79 39.41
N GLU A 105 37.45 25.93 38.44
CA GLU A 105 37.21 26.58 37.15
C GLU A 105 36.05 25.93 36.36
N TYR A 106 35.89 24.61 36.47
CA TYR A 106 34.77 23.89 35.84
C TYR A 106 33.44 24.35 36.43
N GLN A 107 33.35 24.39 37.76
CA GLN A 107 32.13 24.79 38.45
C GLN A 107 31.75 26.25 38.15
N ILE A 108 32.74 27.14 38.09
CA ILE A 108 32.52 28.55 37.73
C ILE A 108 31.98 28.67 36.30
N THR A 109 32.65 28.03 35.33
CA THR A 109 32.23 28.06 33.92
C THR A 109 30.85 27.41 33.73
N TYR A 110 30.54 26.37 34.50
CA TYR A 110 29.25 25.68 34.45
C TYR A 110 28.12 26.56 35.02
N LEU A 111 28.37 27.26 36.14
CA LEU A 111 27.42 28.22 36.70
C LEU A 111 27.22 29.42 35.76
N GLU A 112 28.27 29.90 35.11
CA GLU A 112 28.19 30.93 34.08
C GLU A 112 27.30 30.49 32.90
N LEU A 113 27.50 29.27 32.41
CA LEU A 113 26.65 28.66 31.39
C LEU A 113 25.19 28.59 31.86
N CYS A 114 24.92 28.03 33.05
CA CYS A 114 23.57 27.94 33.59
C CYS A 114 22.89 29.31 33.67
N ARG A 115 23.58 30.32 34.22
CA ARG A 115 23.08 31.70 34.29
C ARG A 115 22.74 32.25 32.90
N TYR A 116 23.59 32.00 31.92
CA TYR A 116 23.36 32.47 30.55
C TYR A 116 22.17 31.76 29.87
N LEU A 117 22.01 30.46 30.11
CA LEU A 117 20.83 29.70 29.66
C LEU A 117 19.54 30.24 30.30
N ASP A 118 19.56 30.58 31.59
CA ASP A 118 18.41 31.15 32.31
C ASP A 118 18.03 32.55 31.78
N LEU A 119 19.03 33.40 31.51
CA LEU A 119 18.81 34.71 30.88
C LEU A 119 18.19 34.58 29.49
N GLY A 120 18.71 33.67 28.66
CA GLY A 120 18.14 33.39 27.34
C GLY A 120 16.71 32.84 27.43
N THR A 121 16.46 31.95 28.40
CA THR A 121 15.14 31.40 28.67
C THR A 121 14.14 32.50 29.04
N GLY A 122 14.49 33.40 29.96
CA GLY A 122 13.66 34.55 30.34
C GLY A 122 13.38 35.51 29.17
N PHE A 123 14.40 35.78 28.35
CA PHE A 123 14.28 36.62 27.16
C PHE A 123 13.26 36.07 26.15
N TYR A 124 13.41 34.81 25.72
CA TYR A 124 12.47 34.23 24.75
C TYR A 124 11.06 34.00 25.32
N HIS A 125 10.93 33.71 26.62
CA HIS A 125 9.60 33.70 27.27
C HIS A 125 8.93 35.08 27.20
N THR A 126 9.68 36.16 27.39
CA THR A 126 9.18 37.53 27.31
C THR A 126 8.70 37.86 25.89
N ILE A 127 9.46 37.46 24.85
CA ILE A 127 9.03 37.60 23.46
C ILE A 127 7.74 36.82 23.19
N VAL A 128 7.69 35.54 23.55
CA VAL A 128 6.51 34.69 23.34
C VAL A 128 5.27 35.28 24.03
N ASN A 129 5.40 35.71 25.29
CA ASN A 129 4.28 36.29 26.04
C ASN A 129 3.84 37.63 25.44
N SER A 130 4.77 38.49 25.05
CA SER A 130 4.48 39.79 24.45
C SER A 130 3.76 39.64 23.11
N LEU A 131 4.22 38.72 22.26
CA LEU A 131 3.58 38.41 20.99
C LEU A 131 2.20 37.76 21.17
N LYS A 132 2.07 36.85 22.13
CA LYS A 132 0.81 36.20 22.50
C LYS A 132 -0.25 37.22 22.92
N ILE A 133 0.11 38.15 23.81
CA ILE A 133 -0.79 39.19 24.32
C ILE A 133 -1.14 40.18 23.22
N ARG A 134 -0.15 40.63 22.43
CA ARG A 134 -0.34 41.62 21.36
C ARG A 134 -1.38 41.19 20.32
N GLU A 135 -1.31 39.95 19.87
CA GLU A 135 -2.19 39.44 18.81
C GLU A 135 -3.38 38.61 19.33
N ASN A 136 -3.54 38.52 20.66
CA ASN A 136 -4.54 37.68 21.34
C ASN A 136 -4.56 36.25 20.77
N ILE A 137 -3.43 35.57 20.93
CA ILE A 137 -3.19 34.22 20.41
C ILE A 137 -3.38 33.19 21.53
N ASP A 138 -4.17 32.16 21.24
CA ASP A 138 -4.15 30.92 22.00
C ASP A 138 -3.17 29.94 21.34
N LEU A 139 -2.13 29.54 22.07
CA LEU A 139 -1.07 28.67 21.55
C LEU A 139 -1.56 27.25 21.27
N ASP A 140 -2.67 26.81 21.87
CA ASP A 140 -3.26 25.50 21.58
C ASP A 140 -4.16 25.52 20.33
N TRP A 141 -4.63 26.70 19.93
CA TRP A 141 -5.57 26.86 18.82
C TRP A 141 -4.94 27.41 17.53
N ILE A 142 -3.90 28.25 17.65
CA ILE A 142 -3.36 29.03 16.52
C ILE A 142 -2.88 28.18 15.34
N GLY A 143 -2.32 27.00 15.58
CA GLY A 143 -1.91 26.09 14.51
C GLY A 143 -3.09 25.60 13.66
N ILE A 144 -4.22 25.30 14.31
CA ILE A 144 -5.47 24.90 13.64
C ILE A 144 -6.02 26.06 12.82
N GLU A 145 -6.06 27.27 13.40
CA GLU A 145 -6.51 28.47 12.73
C GLU A 145 -5.70 28.74 11.45
N ILE A 146 -4.37 28.70 11.54
CA ILE A 146 -3.47 28.92 10.40
C ILE A 146 -3.67 27.83 9.34
N PHE A 147 -3.70 26.56 9.75
CA PHE A 147 -3.92 25.44 8.84
C PHE A 147 -5.23 25.60 8.06
N LYS A 148 -6.35 25.89 8.74
CA LYS A 148 -7.66 26.07 8.09
C LYS A 148 -7.69 27.24 7.12
N ASN A 149 -7.06 28.36 7.48
CA ASN A 149 -6.97 29.52 6.61
C ASN A 149 -6.12 29.23 5.36
N ASN A 150 -5.02 28.48 5.51
CA ASN A 150 -4.13 28.11 4.41
C ASN A 150 -4.78 27.16 3.41
N VAL A 151 -5.71 26.31 3.86
CA VAL A 151 -6.39 25.34 3.00
C VAL A 151 -7.64 25.95 2.36
N ASN A 152 -8.38 26.82 3.05
CA ASN A 152 -9.63 27.41 2.56
C ASN A 152 -9.46 28.76 1.82
N SER A 153 -8.30 28.97 1.18
CA SER A 153 -7.83 30.27 0.66
C SER A 153 -8.78 31.00 -0.33
N LEU A 154 -9.79 30.31 -0.89
CA LEU A 154 -10.80 30.93 -1.77
C LEU A 154 -11.77 31.90 -1.06
N SER A 155 -11.92 31.84 0.27
CA SER A 155 -12.94 32.59 1.01
C SER A 155 -12.46 33.89 1.69
N THR A 156 -11.16 34.21 1.63
CA THR A 156 -10.56 35.32 2.41
C THR A 156 -10.20 36.57 1.59
N ALA A 157 -10.98 36.87 0.56
CA ALA A 157 -10.84 38.09 -0.24
C ALA A 157 -11.51 39.31 0.45
N THR A 158 -10.89 39.90 1.47
CA THR A 158 -11.06 41.29 1.99
C THR A 158 -10.24 41.47 3.28
N ARG A 159 -10.23 42.67 3.88
CA ARG A 159 -9.44 43.16 5.05
C ARG A 159 -9.02 42.16 6.15
N SER A 160 -9.67 41.00 6.29
CA SER A 160 -9.24 39.89 7.13
C SER A 160 -7.89 39.27 6.72
N ALA A 161 -7.51 39.30 5.44
CA ALA A 161 -6.26 38.73 4.93
C ALA A 161 -4.99 39.31 5.61
N SER A 162 -4.97 40.62 5.91
CA SER A 162 -3.83 41.26 6.58
C SER A 162 -3.75 40.92 8.07
N LYS A 163 -4.88 40.62 8.72
CA LYS A 163 -4.91 40.14 10.11
C LYS A 163 -4.41 38.70 10.18
N TYR A 164 -4.86 37.83 9.28
CA TYR A 164 -4.40 36.45 9.22
C TYR A 164 -2.91 36.36 8.94
N ARG A 165 -2.40 37.12 7.96
CA ARG A 165 -0.98 37.11 7.65
C ARG A 165 -0.12 37.57 8.83
N ARG A 166 -0.60 38.55 9.62
CA ARG A 166 0.07 38.95 10.86
C ARG A 166 0.08 37.82 11.90
N ARG A 167 -1.07 37.20 12.19
CA ARG A 167 -1.17 36.07 13.12
C ARG A 167 -0.31 34.88 12.70
N GLU A 168 -0.23 34.60 11.40
CA GLU A 168 0.67 33.58 10.83
C GLU A 168 2.14 33.92 11.09
N LEU A 169 2.59 35.13 10.76
CA LEU A 169 3.96 35.59 11.04
C LEU A 169 4.29 35.55 12.54
N THR A 170 3.32 35.89 13.39
CA THR A 170 3.47 35.80 14.84
C THR A 170 3.61 34.36 15.31
N ALA A 171 2.82 33.42 14.78
CA ALA A 171 2.96 32.01 15.11
C ALA A 171 4.28 31.41 14.60
N GLU A 172 4.74 31.79 13.40
CA GLU A 172 6.08 31.42 12.92
C GLU A 172 7.18 31.91 13.88
N CYS A 173 7.10 33.16 14.33
CA CYS A 173 8.08 33.71 15.28
C CYS A 173 8.01 32.99 16.63
N ILE A 174 6.82 32.79 17.19
CA ILE A 174 6.63 32.07 18.46
C ILE A 174 7.15 30.64 18.34
N GLN A 175 6.94 29.95 17.22
CA GLN A 175 7.50 28.63 16.99
C GLN A 175 9.03 28.63 17.11
N ARG A 176 9.72 29.55 16.42
CA ARG A 176 11.19 29.64 16.48
C ARG A 176 11.67 29.92 17.91
N CYS A 177 11.01 30.85 18.62
CA CYS A 177 11.28 31.11 20.03
C CYS A 177 11.09 29.86 20.93
N LEU A 178 10.03 29.08 20.72
CA LEU A 178 9.78 27.84 21.46
C LEU A 178 10.83 26.76 21.13
N ILE A 179 11.30 26.68 19.89
CA ILE A 179 12.42 25.80 19.53
C ILE A 179 13.67 26.21 20.32
N HIS A 180 13.99 27.50 20.40
CA HIS A 180 15.14 27.98 21.17
C HIS A 180 15.00 27.74 22.67
N LEU A 181 13.79 27.90 23.24
CA LEU A 181 13.50 27.48 24.63
C LEU A 181 13.76 25.98 24.84
N GLY A 182 13.39 25.14 23.88
CA GLY A 182 13.73 23.73 23.87
C GLY A 182 15.24 23.48 23.76
N ASP A 183 15.96 24.26 22.96
CA ASP A 183 17.42 24.17 22.80
C ASP A 183 18.14 24.55 24.11
N PHE A 184 17.71 25.62 24.80
CA PHE A 184 18.25 25.99 26.12
C PHE A 184 18.07 24.88 27.14
N ALA A 185 16.85 24.34 27.25
CA ALA A 185 16.56 23.20 28.11
C ALA A 185 17.45 22.00 27.76
N ARG A 186 17.61 21.70 26.47
CA ARG A 186 18.49 20.60 26.01
C ARG A 186 19.96 20.83 26.36
N TYR A 187 20.48 22.04 26.17
CA TYR A 187 21.89 22.35 26.46
C TYR A 187 22.23 22.27 27.95
N ARG A 188 21.26 22.63 28.81
CA ARG A 188 21.37 22.47 30.26
C ARG A 188 21.61 21.00 30.63
N GLU A 189 20.79 20.11 30.10
CA GLU A 189 20.84 18.67 30.41
C GLU A 189 22.04 17.97 29.73
N THR A 190 22.53 18.48 28.60
CA THR A 190 23.65 17.84 27.87
C THR A 190 24.95 17.83 28.67
N SER A 191 25.11 18.76 29.61
CA SER A 191 26.31 18.91 30.44
C SER A 191 26.27 18.05 31.72
N LEU A 192 25.13 17.40 31.98
CA LEU A 192 24.93 16.48 33.11
C LEU A 192 25.32 15.05 32.75
N ASP A 193 25.53 14.22 33.77
CA ASP A 193 25.74 12.79 33.61
C ASP A 193 24.47 12.09 33.09
N ALA A 194 24.64 10.97 32.38
CA ALA A 194 23.56 10.27 31.68
C ALA A 194 22.35 9.94 32.58
N ASN A 195 22.59 9.59 33.84
CA ASN A 195 21.55 9.21 34.81
C ASN A 195 20.72 10.39 35.33
N GLU A 196 21.18 11.63 35.14
CA GLU A 196 20.54 12.84 35.64
C GLU A 196 19.75 13.59 34.57
N LYS A 197 19.93 13.24 33.30
CA LYS A 197 19.35 13.96 32.16
C LYS A 197 17.84 13.85 32.13
N ARG A 198 17.16 15.00 32.09
CA ARG A 198 15.70 15.09 31.99
C ARG A 198 15.31 15.89 30.75
N TRP A 199 15.09 15.20 29.64
CA TRP A 199 14.69 15.83 28.38
C TRP A 199 13.24 16.35 28.35
N GLU A 200 12.48 16.21 29.44
CA GLU A 200 11.05 16.51 29.52
C GLU A 200 10.73 17.97 29.16
N PHE A 201 11.50 18.93 29.69
CA PHE A 201 11.31 20.35 29.39
C PHE A 201 11.58 20.67 27.92
N ALA A 202 12.69 20.14 27.37
CA ALA A 202 13.01 20.31 25.95
C ALA A 202 11.90 19.71 25.07
N ARG A 203 11.44 18.49 25.39
CA ARG A 203 10.35 17.81 24.70
C ARG A 203 9.05 18.59 24.77
N HIS A 204 8.73 19.19 25.92
CA HIS A 204 7.55 20.04 26.10
C HIS A 204 7.58 21.25 25.15
N PHE A 205 8.70 21.98 25.12
CA PHE A 205 8.86 23.14 24.24
C PHE A 205 8.78 22.77 22.76
N TYR A 206 9.47 21.73 22.31
CA TYR A 206 9.40 21.30 20.91
C TYR A 206 8.00 20.79 20.53
N THR A 207 7.32 20.07 21.42
CA THR A 207 5.94 19.61 21.17
C THR A 207 4.99 20.80 21.05
N LYS A 208 5.13 21.83 21.89
CA LYS A 208 4.35 23.06 21.79
C LYS A 208 4.67 23.81 20.50
N ALA A 209 5.95 23.90 20.11
CA ALA A 209 6.39 24.52 18.87
C ALA A 209 5.79 23.85 17.63
N ALA A 210 5.73 22.51 17.62
CA ALA A 210 5.11 21.74 16.54
C ALA A 210 3.61 22.02 16.40
N ARG A 211 2.90 22.27 17.53
CA ARG A 211 1.46 22.60 17.53
C ARG A 211 1.17 24.05 17.13
N VAL A 212 2.03 25.00 17.52
CA VAL A 212 1.82 26.43 17.22
C VAL A 212 1.90 26.71 15.72
N TYR A 213 2.82 26.06 15.00
CA TYR A 213 2.95 26.22 13.55
C TYR A 213 3.25 24.87 12.89
N CYS A 214 2.17 24.13 12.61
CA CYS A 214 2.22 22.74 12.15
C CYS A 214 2.74 22.55 10.72
N GLU A 215 2.86 23.63 9.94
CA GLU A 215 3.34 23.58 8.54
C GLU A 215 4.86 23.40 8.45
N ASN A 216 5.62 23.58 9.55
CA ASN A 216 7.08 23.54 9.59
C ASN A 216 7.63 22.34 10.38
N GLY A 217 8.53 21.59 9.76
CA GLY A 217 9.11 20.36 10.29
C GLY A 217 10.29 20.51 11.24
N LYS A 218 10.75 21.74 11.57
CA LYS A 218 11.96 21.95 12.40
C LYS A 218 11.77 21.46 13.83
N ALA A 219 10.61 21.65 14.44
CA ALA A 219 10.34 21.20 15.80
C ALA A 219 10.40 19.66 15.91
N GLN A 220 9.85 18.95 14.92
CA GLN A 220 9.92 17.49 14.82
C GLN A 220 11.37 17.02 14.65
N ALA A 221 12.19 17.71 13.86
CA ALA A 221 13.62 17.38 13.74
C ALA A 221 14.36 17.48 15.09
N GLN A 222 13.99 18.44 15.95
CA GLN A 222 14.56 18.53 17.30
C GLN A 222 14.05 17.42 18.23
N LEU A 223 12.80 16.98 18.09
CA LEU A 223 12.28 15.81 18.80
C LEU A 223 13.02 14.52 18.38
N ALA A 224 13.38 14.37 17.11
CA ALA A 224 14.21 13.28 16.63
C ALA A 224 15.61 13.30 17.28
N LEU A 225 16.20 14.49 17.43
CA LEU A 225 17.48 14.64 18.12
C LEU A 225 17.39 14.27 19.61
N LEU A 226 16.29 14.59 20.30
CA LEU A 226 16.08 14.10 21.67
C LEU A 226 15.98 12.57 21.71
N ALA A 227 15.26 11.97 20.76
CA ALA A 227 15.17 10.51 20.66
C ALA A 227 16.53 9.84 20.41
N MET A 228 17.44 10.52 19.68
CA MET A 228 18.83 10.05 19.51
C MET A 228 19.60 10.00 20.84
N TYR A 229 19.35 10.93 21.77
CA TYR A 229 19.99 10.91 23.09
C TYR A 229 19.42 9.82 24.00
N ASP A 230 18.16 9.44 23.81
CA ASP A 230 17.46 8.38 24.55
C ASP A 230 17.72 6.96 23.95
N ASP A 231 18.53 6.85 22.90
CA ASP A 231 18.77 5.63 22.10
C ASP A 231 17.46 4.93 21.65
N ASN A 232 16.39 5.71 21.45
CA ASN A 232 15.10 5.21 20.99
C ASN A 232 15.02 5.28 19.47
N GLU A 233 15.50 4.22 18.82
CA GLU A 233 15.64 4.09 17.37
C GLU A 233 14.31 4.32 16.61
N LEU A 234 13.19 3.82 17.13
CA LEU A 234 11.88 4.00 16.51
C LEU A 234 11.44 5.47 16.53
N ASP A 235 11.64 6.16 17.65
CA ASP A 235 11.26 7.57 17.80
C ASP A 235 12.11 8.47 16.90
N VAL A 236 13.39 8.15 16.71
CA VAL A 236 14.26 8.86 15.78
C VAL A 236 13.67 8.86 14.37
N VAL A 237 13.34 7.68 13.87
CA VAL A 237 12.76 7.52 12.52
C VAL A 237 11.39 8.16 12.45
N TYR A 238 10.53 7.93 13.45
CA TYR A 238 9.20 8.52 13.52
C TYR A 238 9.24 10.05 13.38
N TRP A 239 10.07 10.72 14.17
CA TRP A 239 10.14 12.18 14.18
C TRP A 239 10.80 12.76 12.92
N TYR A 240 11.79 12.08 12.33
CA TYR A 240 12.35 12.50 11.04
C TYR A 240 11.34 12.32 9.90
N CYS A 241 10.63 11.19 9.83
CA CYS A 241 9.53 10.98 8.88
C CYS A 241 8.44 12.04 9.06
N PHE A 242 8.09 12.38 10.31
CA PHE A 242 7.14 13.46 10.59
C PHE A 242 7.68 14.79 10.02
N SER A 243 8.90 15.18 10.38
CA SER A 243 9.54 16.40 9.86
C SER A 243 9.48 16.49 8.32
N LEU A 244 9.79 15.39 7.63
CA LEU A 244 9.81 15.31 6.17
C LEU A 244 8.42 15.33 5.51
N SER A 245 7.37 14.98 6.27
CA SER A 245 5.98 14.97 5.80
C SER A 245 5.24 16.30 6.00
N THR A 246 5.90 17.33 6.55
CA THR A 246 5.33 18.68 6.68
C THR A 246 5.43 19.48 5.37
N LYS A 247 4.69 20.59 5.25
CA LYS A 247 4.74 21.47 4.06
C LYS A 247 6.10 22.15 3.89
N GLN A 248 6.76 22.49 5.00
CA GLN A 248 8.12 23.03 5.05
C GLN A 248 9.02 22.05 5.81
N PRO A 249 9.51 20.98 5.15
CA PRO A 249 10.37 20.00 5.80
C PRO A 249 11.67 20.65 6.26
N SER A 250 12.23 20.16 7.37
CA SER A 250 13.53 20.64 7.84
C SER A 250 14.64 20.17 6.89
N GLY A 251 15.50 21.10 6.47
CA GLY A 251 16.57 20.82 5.49
C GLY A 251 17.58 19.77 5.93
N ILE A 252 17.69 19.48 7.24
CA ILE A 252 18.64 18.49 7.78
C ILE A 252 18.03 17.09 7.99
N SER A 253 16.69 16.95 7.92
CA SER A 253 16.03 15.72 8.37
C SER A 253 16.37 14.51 7.50
N LEU A 254 16.41 14.69 6.18
CA LEU A 254 16.71 13.58 5.26
C LEU A 254 18.16 13.10 5.40
N GLU A 255 19.11 14.03 5.48
CA GLU A 255 20.53 13.70 5.65
C GLU A 255 20.78 13.01 6.99
N ASN A 256 20.17 13.50 8.07
CA ASN A 256 20.28 12.88 9.39
C ASN A 256 19.65 11.48 9.42
N LEU A 257 18.51 11.27 8.76
CA LEU A 257 17.87 9.97 8.65
C LEU A 257 18.75 8.96 7.88
N LYS A 258 19.38 9.40 6.79
CA LYS A 258 20.35 8.57 6.03
C LYS A 258 21.56 8.19 6.87
N VAL A 259 22.13 9.15 7.59
CA VAL A 259 23.27 8.90 8.51
C VAL A 259 22.86 7.95 9.64
N PHE A 260 21.65 8.10 10.18
CA PHE A 260 21.10 7.19 11.18
C PHE A 260 21.00 5.77 10.64
N TYR A 261 20.38 5.56 9.48
CA TYR A 261 20.26 4.23 8.89
C TYR A 261 21.60 3.60 8.54
N SER A 262 22.56 4.40 8.07
CA SER A 262 23.92 3.92 7.81
C SER A 262 24.59 3.36 9.08
N LYS A 263 24.42 4.04 10.22
CA LYS A 263 24.93 3.58 11.52
C LYS A 263 24.13 2.39 12.07
N PHE A 264 22.81 2.42 11.92
CA PHE A 264 21.92 1.33 12.32
C PHE A 264 22.27 0.03 11.57
N ALA A 265 22.50 0.10 10.25
CA ALA A 265 22.93 -1.04 9.45
C ALA A 265 24.25 -1.66 9.95
N GLN A 266 25.24 -0.81 10.29
CA GLN A 266 26.50 -1.29 10.87
C GLN A 266 26.31 -2.01 12.20
N LYS A 267 25.41 -1.51 13.07
CA LYS A 267 25.05 -2.19 14.32
C LYS A 267 24.40 -3.54 14.05
N VAL A 268 23.44 -3.61 13.13
CA VAL A 268 22.70 -4.85 12.80
C VAL A 268 23.64 -5.94 12.27
N LEU A 269 24.58 -5.59 11.39
CA LEU A 269 25.54 -6.55 10.81
C LEU A 269 26.55 -7.12 11.82
N GLN A 270 26.72 -6.49 12.98
CA GLN A 270 27.64 -6.93 14.03
C GLN A 270 26.99 -7.88 15.05
N ILE A 271 25.67 -8.02 15.03
CA ILE A 271 24.92 -8.84 15.99
C ILE A 271 24.84 -10.27 15.45
N ASN A 272 25.57 -11.19 16.06
CA ASN A 272 25.39 -12.63 15.85
C ASN A 272 24.11 -13.09 16.55
N GLU A 273 23.23 -13.79 15.84
CA GLU A 273 22.00 -14.36 16.39
C GLU A 273 22.33 -15.44 17.43
N ASN A 274 22.10 -15.13 18.72
CA ASN A 274 21.92 -16.15 19.74
C ASN A 274 20.43 -16.32 19.99
N THR A 275 19.98 -17.57 19.84
CA THR A 275 18.60 -18.04 19.95
C THR A 275 18.16 -18.26 21.40
N ASN A 276 16.84 -18.15 21.61
CA ASN A 276 16.03 -18.59 22.77
C ASN A 276 15.85 -17.60 23.93
N GLU A 277 15.40 -16.38 23.66
CA GLU A 277 14.79 -15.53 24.68
C GLU A 277 13.30 -15.30 24.39
N ILE A 278 12.54 -14.96 25.44
CA ILE A 278 11.12 -14.60 25.37
C ILE A 278 10.99 -13.43 24.40
N LEU A 279 10.11 -13.57 23.40
CA LEU A 279 9.80 -12.49 22.47
C LEU A 279 9.38 -11.23 23.23
N THR A 280 10.10 -10.13 23.04
CA THR A 280 9.80 -8.84 23.65
C THR A 280 9.25 -7.83 22.63
N VAL A 281 8.61 -6.78 23.13
CA VAL A 281 8.20 -5.64 22.29
C VAL A 281 9.41 -4.97 21.61
N GLN A 282 10.59 -5.00 22.24
CA GLN A 282 11.82 -4.46 21.66
C GLN A 282 12.29 -5.29 20.46
N ASP A 283 12.11 -6.62 20.49
CA ASP A 283 12.43 -7.48 19.34
C ASP A 283 11.53 -7.17 18.14
N PHE A 284 10.23 -6.93 18.38
CA PHE A 284 9.32 -6.46 17.35
C PHE A 284 9.77 -5.12 16.76
N VAL A 285 10.12 -4.14 17.61
CA VAL A 285 10.60 -2.84 17.14
C VAL A 285 11.87 -3.01 16.31
N LYS A 286 12.84 -3.80 16.77
CA LYS A 286 14.09 -4.04 16.04
C LYS A 286 13.84 -4.72 14.70
N LYS A 287 12.97 -5.74 14.65
CA LYS A 287 12.59 -6.42 13.40
C LYS A 287 11.89 -5.45 12.44
N PHE A 288 10.96 -4.62 12.93
CA PHE A 288 10.33 -3.57 12.13
C PHE A 288 11.36 -2.59 11.55
N MET A 289 12.31 -2.14 12.37
CA MET A 289 13.35 -1.20 11.96
C MET A 289 14.25 -1.77 10.86
N ILE A 290 14.58 -3.07 10.94
CA ILE A 290 15.31 -3.79 9.89
C ILE A 290 14.49 -3.83 8.59
N ILE A 291 13.21 -4.21 8.67
CA ILE A 291 12.33 -4.24 7.49
C ILE A 291 12.23 -2.85 6.85
N HIS A 292 11.98 -1.82 7.67
CA HIS A 292 11.85 -0.45 7.18
C HIS A 292 13.15 0.09 6.59
N TRP A 293 14.30 -0.26 7.17
CA TRP A 293 15.61 0.08 6.60
C TRP A 293 15.79 -0.49 5.19
N TYR A 294 15.45 -1.76 4.96
CA TYR A 294 15.50 -2.33 3.60
C TYR A 294 14.56 -1.65 2.62
N ILE A 295 13.36 -1.25 3.06
CA ILE A 295 12.41 -0.48 2.25
C ILE A 295 12.99 0.90 1.93
N PHE A 296 13.63 1.55 2.90
CA PHE A 296 14.25 2.87 2.75
C PHE A 296 15.44 2.87 1.78
N GLU A 297 16.25 1.80 1.78
CA GLU A 297 17.35 1.60 0.83
C GLU A 297 16.89 1.01 -0.52
N GLU A 298 15.58 0.85 -0.73
CA GLU A 298 14.98 0.28 -1.94
C GLU A 298 15.47 -1.15 -2.27
N ASN A 299 16.00 -1.89 -1.27
CA ASN A 299 16.58 -3.22 -1.46
C ASN A 299 15.59 -4.34 -1.12
N VAL A 300 14.61 -4.53 -2.01
CA VAL A 300 13.50 -5.49 -1.85
C VAL A 300 13.97 -6.94 -1.95
N GLU A 301 14.96 -7.24 -2.79
CA GLU A 301 15.43 -8.61 -2.99
C GLU A 301 16.03 -9.21 -1.73
N THR A 302 16.91 -8.47 -1.04
CA THR A 302 17.52 -8.93 0.20
C THR A 302 16.45 -9.11 1.29
N LEU A 303 15.46 -8.22 1.34
CA LEU A 303 14.36 -8.33 2.30
C LEU A 303 13.52 -9.60 2.07
N ILE A 304 13.23 -9.96 0.81
CA ILE A 304 12.51 -11.19 0.47
C ILE A 304 13.34 -12.44 0.81
N LYS A 305 14.64 -12.42 0.50
CA LYS A 305 15.58 -13.53 0.76
C LYS A 305 15.77 -13.79 2.26
N ASN A 306 15.80 -12.75 3.08
CA ASN A 306 16.04 -12.84 4.53
C ASN A 306 14.80 -13.21 5.36
N GLY A 307 13.65 -13.51 4.74
CA GLY A 307 12.59 -14.33 5.34
C GLY A 307 11.76 -13.77 6.50
N GLY A 308 11.94 -12.52 6.93
CA GLY A 308 11.40 -12.03 8.22
C GLY A 308 10.09 -11.25 8.22
N ILE A 309 9.41 -11.08 7.08
CA ILE A 309 8.21 -10.22 6.99
C ILE A 309 6.97 -10.87 7.62
N GLU A 310 6.77 -12.18 7.45
CA GLU A 310 5.57 -12.86 7.96
C GLU A 310 5.61 -13.04 9.48
N GLU A 311 6.81 -13.25 10.03
CA GLU A 311 7.06 -13.41 11.48
C GLU A 311 6.62 -12.20 12.30
N ILE A 312 6.76 -10.99 11.74
CA ILE A 312 6.44 -9.75 12.46
C ILE A 312 4.96 -9.66 12.85
N PHE A 313 4.07 -10.23 12.03
CA PHE A 313 2.63 -10.23 12.29
C PHE A 313 2.31 -11.17 13.46
N HIS A 314 2.95 -12.34 13.51
CA HIS A 314 2.81 -13.28 14.61
C HIS A 314 3.36 -12.69 15.92
N TYR A 315 4.52 -12.03 15.87
CA TYR A 315 5.13 -11.38 17.04
C TYR A 315 4.17 -10.33 17.61
N PHE A 316 3.70 -9.42 16.75
CA PHE A 316 2.77 -8.38 17.15
C PHE A 316 1.45 -8.94 17.72
N GLY A 317 0.86 -9.94 17.04
CA GLY A 317 -0.36 -10.59 17.50
C GLY A 317 -0.22 -11.28 18.86
N SER A 318 0.94 -11.88 19.14
CA SER A 318 1.20 -12.52 20.44
C SER A 318 1.18 -11.54 21.63
N PHE A 319 1.58 -10.28 21.40
CA PHE A 319 1.59 -9.23 22.43
C PHE A 319 0.20 -8.63 22.73
N LEU A 320 -0.76 -8.77 21.81
CA LEU A 320 -2.14 -8.34 22.06
C LEU A 320 -2.87 -9.30 23.02
N SER A 321 -2.43 -10.57 23.07
CA SER A 321 -3.03 -11.62 23.89
C SER A 321 -2.33 -11.83 25.23
N SER A 322 -1.13 -11.27 25.44
CA SER A 322 -0.35 -11.48 26.65
C SER A 322 -0.76 -10.51 27.76
N THR A 323 -0.91 -11.03 28.98
CA THR A 323 -1.33 -10.28 30.17
C THR A 323 -0.25 -9.36 30.75
N GLU A 324 1.01 -9.53 30.33
CA GLU A 324 2.18 -8.81 30.89
C GLU A 324 2.54 -7.53 30.12
N VAL A 325 2.05 -7.33 28.88
CA VAL A 325 2.42 -6.17 28.07
C VAL A 325 1.49 -4.99 28.38
N ASN A 326 2.09 -3.83 28.67
CA ASN A 326 1.34 -2.58 28.75
C ASN A 326 0.81 -2.22 27.35
N LEU A 327 -0.44 -2.61 27.06
CA LEU A 327 -1.15 -2.35 25.79
C LEU A 327 -1.09 -0.87 25.35
N ARG A 328 -0.94 0.06 26.30
CA ARG A 328 -0.73 1.49 25.99
C ARG A 328 0.61 1.74 25.32
N ASN A 329 1.68 1.09 25.74
CA ASN A 329 2.98 1.21 25.07
C ASN A 329 2.91 0.59 23.65
N LEU A 330 2.28 -0.59 23.54
CA LEU A 330 2.12 -1.27 22.26
C LEU A 330 1.31 -0.44 21.25
N SER A 331 0.22 0.20 21.68
CA SER A 331 -0.58 1.09 20.83
C SER A 331 0.19 2.34 20.38
N ILE A 332 1.01 2.95 21.26
CA ILE A 332 1.90 4.06 20.88
C ILE A 332 2.91 3.62 19.81
N ILE A 333 3.52 2.44 20.00
CA ILE A 333 4.47 1.85 19.05
C ILE A 333 3.79 1.58 17.71
N LEU A 334 2.61 0.92 17.72
CA LEU A 334 1.85 0.64 16.51
C LEU A 334 1.51 1.91 15.75
N LYS A 335 1.03 2.96 16.42
CA LYS A 335 0.70 4.25 15.79
C LYS A 335 1.93 4.86 15.10
N LYS A 336 3.10 4.81 15.74
CA LYS A 336 4.37 5.28 15.14
C LYS A 336 4.76 4.44 13.92
N VAL A 337 4.68 3.11 14.02
CA VAL A 337 4.95 2.16 12.92
C VAL A 337 4.04 2.44 11.71
N VAL A 338 2.73 2.56 11.95
CA VAL A 338 1.75 2.88 10.91
C VAL A 338 2.07 4.23 10.28
N PHE A 339 2.35 5.26 11.07
CA PHE A 339 2.71 6.58 10.53
C PHE A 339 4.01 6.56 9.71
N ILE A 340 5.04 5.85 10.15
CA ILE A 340 6.29 5.67 9.39
C ILE A 340 5.96 5.04 8.02
N LEU A 341 5.16 3.97 7.98
CA LEU A 341 4.76 3.32 6.74
C LEU A 341 3.88 4.23 5.86
N MET A 342 3.00 5.06 6.45
CA MET A 342 2.23 6.08 5.73
C MET A 342 3.16 7.08 5.04
N PHE A 343 4.17 7.59 5.75
CA PHE A 343 5.20 8.46 5.18
C PHE A 343 5.93 7.78 4.02
N THR A 344 6.34 6.52 4.19
CA THR A 344 7.08 5.77 3.17
C THR A 344 6.26 5.60 1.88
N ILE A 345 4.98 5.26 2.00
CA ILE A 345 4.06 5.20 0.85
C ILE A 345 3.94 6.58 0.16
N TRP A 346 3.87 7.66 0.95
CA TRP A 346 3.77 9.03 0.43
C TRP A 346 5.04 9.47 -0.29
N ASP A 347 6.22 9.19 0.28
CA ASP A 347 7.52 9.63 -0.22
C ASP A 347 7.91 8.90 -1.51
N LEU A 348 7.61 7.59 -1.61
CA LEU A 348 7.83 6.77 -2.79
C LEU A 348 7.10 7.28 -4.05
N ARG A 349 6.07 8.13 -3.91
CA ARG A 349 5.38 8.75 -5.06
C ARG A 349 6.23 9.74 -5.84
N LYS A 350 7.35 10.20 -5.27
CA LYS A 350 8.27 11.14 -5.92
C LYS A 350 9.19 10.44 -6.94
N GLY A 351 9.34 9.12 -6.88
CA GLY A 351 10.19 8.34 -7.78
C GLY A 351 9.50 8.07 -9.12
N LEU A 352 9.68 8.96 -10.11
CA LEU A 352 9.03 8.84 -11.44
C LEU A 352 9.68 7.80 -12.36
N ASP A 353 10.95 7.46 -12.13
CA ASP A 353 11.76 6.72 -13.12
C ASP A 353 11.70 5.18 -12.95
N ARG A 354 11.15 4.66 -11.83
CA ARG A 354 11.15 3.22 -11.50
C ARG A 354 9.80 2.70 -11.04
N ILE A 355 8.80 2.78 -11.93
CA ILE A 355 7.39 2.51 -11.61
C ILE A 355 7.16 1.11 -10.99
N VAL A 356 7.84 0.06 -11.47
CA VAL A 356 7.62 -1.32 -10.96
C VAL A 356 8.21 -1.49 -9.55
N GLU A 357 9.44 -1.06 -9.31
CA GLU A 357 10.09 -1.12 -8.00
C GLU A 357 9.33 -0.30 -6.96
N VAL A 358 8.90 0.91 -7.33
CA VAL A 358 8.09 1.79 -6.48
C VAL A 358 6.76 1.11 -6.12
N ARG A 359 6.08 0.46 -7.07
CA ARG A 359 4.84 -0.29 -6.81
C ARG A 359 5.06 -1.48 -5.89
N ASN A 360 6.16 -2.20 -6.03
CA ASN A 360 6.52 -3.30 -5.14
C ASN A 360 6.70 -2.81 -3.71
N LEU A 361 7.45 -1.71 -3.52
CA LEU A 361 7.68 -1.09 -2.21
C LEU A 361 6.37 -0.56 -1.60
N GLN A 362 5.51 0.07 -2.41
CA GLN A 362 4.19 0.54 -1.97
C GLN A 362 3.26 -0.61 -1.56
N ALA A 363 3.19 -1.68 -2.36
CA ALA A 363 2.42 -2.87 -2.04
C ALA A 363 2.92 -3.53 -0.75
N MET A 364 4.24 -3.60 -0.57
CA MET A 364 4.85 -4.12 0.64
C MET A 364 4.51 -3.27 1.88
N ALA A 365 4.67 -1.95 1.81
CA ALA A 365 4.36 -1.06 2.93
C ALA A 365 2.86 -1.11 3.30
N ILE A 366 1.97 -1.11 2.31
CA ILE A 366 0.51 -1.24 2.55
C ILE A 366 0.17 -2.62 3.12
N GLY A 367 0.76 -3.68 2.57
CA GLY A 367 0.58 -5.06 3.04
C GLY A 367 1.06 -5.27 4.48
N LEU A 368 2.16 -4.61 4.87
CA LEU A 368 2.67 -4.59 6.25
C LEU A 368 1.66 -3.94 7.21
N VAL A 369 1.12 -2.76 6.86
CA VAL A 369 0.12 -2.12 7.73
C VAL A 369 -1.13 -2.98 7.87
N PHE A 370 -1.66 -3.53 6.77
CA PHE A 370 -2.80 -4.43 6.86
C PHE A 370 -2.51 -5.64 7.76
N GLY A 371 -1.36 -6.30 7.58
CA GLY A 371 -1.00 -7.46 8.39
C GLY A 371 -0.87 -7.16 9.89
N LEU A 372 -0.36 -5.99 10.25
CA LEU A 372 -0.26 -5.54 11.65
C LEU A 372 -1.63 -5.15 12.23
N LEU A 373 -2.54 -4.63 11.42
CA LEU A 373 -3.87 -4.20 11.88
C LEU A 373 -4.92 -5.32 11.92
N VAL A 374 -4.73 -6.43 11.21
CA VAL A 374 -5.61 -7.61 11.29
C VAL A 374 -5.82 -8.09 12.75
N PRO A 375 -4.77 -8.45 13.52
CA PRO A 375 -4.96 -8.92 14.88
C PRO A 375 -5.51 -7.83 15.82
N VAL A 376 -5.28 -6.54 15.52
CA VAL A 376 -5.86 -5.41 16.26
C VAL A 376 -7.37 -5.38 16.09
N VAL A 377 -7.85 -5.43 14.85
CA VAL A 377 -9.27 -5.39 14.50
C VAL A 377 -9.98 -6.62 15.07
N GLU A 378 -9.34 -7.79 15.02
CA GLU A 378 -9.86 -9.02 15.65
C GLU A 378 -9.95 -8.91 17.17
N SER A 379 -8.94 -8.32 17.82
CA SER A 379 -8.95 -8.07 19.27
C SER A 379 -10.06 -7.08 19.68
N ILE A 380 -10.26 -6.01 18.91
CA ILE A 380 -11.37 -5.06 19.10
C ILE A 380 -12.73 -5.78 18.97
N TYR A 381 -12.90 -6.61 17.93
CA TYR A 381 -14.13 -7.38 17.74
C TYR A 381 -14.38 -8.38 18.88
N SER A 382 -13.35 -9.09 19.33
CA SER A 382 -13.43 -10.00 20.48
C SER A 382 -13.86 -9.27 21.75
N PHE A 383 -13.34 -8.06 21.98
CA PHE A 383 -13.73 -7.22 23.11
C PHE A 383 -15.20 -6.79 23.01
N LEU A 384 -15.65 -6.33 21.84
CA LEU A 384 -17.05 -5.95 21.59
C LEU A 384 -18.03 -7.10 21.80
N SER A 385 -17.63 -8.32 21.44
CA SER A 385 -18.45 -9.53 21.52
C SER A 385 -18.56 -10.09 22.94
N SER A 386 -17.72 -9.64 23.88
CA SER A 386 -17.79 -10.08 25.27
C SER A 386 -19.02 -9.51 25.99
N GLU A 387 -19.71 -10.34 26.78
CA GLU A 387 -20.97 -9.98 27.45
C GLU A 387 -20.76 -9.08 28.68
N GLU A 388 -19.55 -9.07 29.26
CA GLU A 388 -19.28 -8.47 30.58
C GLU A 388 -18.77 -7.00 30.54
N ILE A 389 -18.71 -6.35 29.38
CA ILE A 389 -17.99 -5.07 29.25
C ILE A 389 -18.89 -3.90 28.86
N GLU A 390 -18.86 -2.86 29.71
CA GLU A 390 -19.46 -1.54 29.44
C GLU A 390 -18.65 -0.76 28.39
N LEU A 391 -19.34 -0.19 27.39
CA LEU A 391 -18.70 0.72 26.43
C LEU A 391 -18.17 1.96 27.17
N GLY A 392 -16.92 2.34 26.91
CA GLY A 392 -16.28 3.53 27.50
C GLY A 392 -15.31 3.26 28.65
N CYS A 393 -14.93 2.01 28.91
CA CYS A 393 -13.84 1.70 29.84
C CYS A 393 -12.51 2.30 29.36
N ILE A 394 -12.06 3.38 30.03
CA ILE A 394 -10.81 4.09 29.74
C ILE A 394 -9.63 3.12 29.73
N GLY A 395 -8.93 3.05 28.61
CA GLY A 395 -7.75 2.18 28.45
C GLY A 395 -8.07 0.77 27.98
N SER A 396 -9.30 0.55 27.52
CA SER A 396 -9.68 -0.65 26.77
C SER A 396 -8.88 -0.81 25.47
N VAL A 397 -8.90 -2.02 24.90
CA VAL A 397 -8.33 -2.30 23.58
C VAL A 397 -8.91 -1.35 22.52
N ILE A 398 -10.20 -1.02 22.62
CA ILE A 398 -10.85 -0.08 21.71
C ILE A 398 -10.21 1.31 21.82
N ASP A 399 -10.16 1.89 23.03
CA ASP A 399 -9.62 3.24 23.23
C ASP A 399 -8.15 3.37 22.80
N LEU A 400 -7.36 2.31 23.00
CA LEU A 400 -5.93 2.32 22.70
C LEU A 400 -5.65 2.15 21.21
N PHE A 401 -6.37 1.27 20.51
CA PHE A 401 -6.00 0.85 19.16
C PHE A 401 -6.92 1.37 18.05
N LEU A 402 -8.21 1.64 18.34
CA LEU A 402 -9.15 2.16 17.34
C LEU A 402 -8.67 3.47 16.68
N PRO A 403 -8.04 4.44 17.40
CA PRO A 403 -7.50 5.64 16.76
C PRO A 403 -6.49 5.35 15.65
N THR A 404 -5.68 4.30 15.81
CA THR A 404 -4.69 3.90 14.80
C THR A 404 -5.34 3.27 13.58
N VAL A 405 -6.39 2.47 13.78
CA VAL A 405 -7.20 1.89 12.69
C VAL A 405 -7.91 3.00 11.90
N VAL A 406 -8.51 3.98 12.60
CA VAL A 406 -9.18 5.14 11.98
C VAL A 406 -8.19 5.98 11.19
N LEU A 407 -7.03 6.30 11.77
CA LEU A 407 -5.94 7.04 11.10
C LEU A 407 -5.53 6.37 9.79
N TRP A 408 -5.35 5.05 9.81
CA TRP A 408 -5.00 4.29 8.61
C TRP A 408 -6.11 4.32 7.54
N CYS A 409 -7.37 4.15 7.95
CA CYS A 409 -8.51 4.18 7.04
C CYS A 409 -8.68 5.58 6.40
N GLU A 410 -8.52 6.65 7.17
CA GLU A 410 -8.54 8.02 6.66
C GLU A 410 -7.40 8.28 5.67
N TYR A 411 -6.20 7.76 5.94
CA TYR A 411 -5.10 7.85 4.98
C TYR A 411 -5.39 7.05 3.71
N LEU A 412 -5.87 5.82 3.82
CA LEU A 412 -6.23 4.98 2.67
C LEU A 412 -7.31 5.62 1.80
N ARG A 413 -8.23 6.40 2.39
CA ARG A 413 -9.23 7.19 1.65
C ARG A 413 -8.59 8.18 0.68
N THR A 414 -7.37 8.65 0.96
CA THR A 414 -6.60 9.52 0.05
C THR A 414 -5.81 8.74 -1.02
N LEU A 415 -5.78 7.41 -0.93
CA LEU A 415 -4.98 6.51 -1.78
C LEU A 415 -5.83 5.57 -2.64
N THR A 416 -7.11 5.85 -2.83
CA THR A 416 -8.03 4.93 -3.55
C THR A 416 -7.55 4.53 -4.93
N ASP A 417 -6.97 5.48 -5.68
CA ASP A 417 -6.46 5.22 -7.04
C ASP A 417 -5.24 4.30 -7.01
N LEU A 418 -4.31 4.55 -6.07
CA LEU A 418 -3.13 3.71 -5.88
C LEU A 418 -3.55 2.30 -5.43
N LEU A 419 -4.48 2.21 -4.47
CA LEU A 419 -4.97 0.93 -3.96
C LEU A 419 -5.62 0.11 -5.08
N SER A 420 -6.44 0.75 -5.93
CA SER A 420 -7.02 0.11 -7.11
C SER A 420 -5.95 -0.39 -8.08
N GLN A 421 -4.94 0.43 -8.38
CA GLN A 421 -3.87 0.05 -9.31
C GLN A 421 -3.06 -1.14 -8.78
N LEU A 422 -2.71 -1.15 -7.50
CA LEU A 422 -2.00 -2.25 -6.86
C LEU A 422 -2.85 -3.51 -6.81
N TYR A 423 -4.15 -3.38 -6.54
CA TYR A 423 -5.08 -4.49 -6.53
C TYR A 423 -5.26 -5.11 -7.92
N ASP A 424 -5.39 -4.32 -8.98
CA ASP A 424 -5.49 -4.85 -10.34
C ASP A 424 -4.18 -5.47 -10.80
N TYR A 425 -3.03 -4.86 -10.47
CA TYR A 425 -1.72 -5.43 -10.73
C TYR A 425 -1.52 -6.77 -10.01
N SER A 426 -2.07 -6.92 -8.81
CA SER A 426 -2.03 -8.19 -8.06
C SER A 426 -2.79 -9.34 -8.74
N LYS A 427 -3.67 -9.07 -9.72
CA LYS A 427 -4.42 -10.10 -10.45
C LYS A 427 -3.65 -10.67 -11.64
N SER A 428 -2.70 -9.93 -12.21
CA SER A 428 -2.00 -10.26 -13.47
C SER A 428 -0.60 -10.87 -13.25
N ILE A 429 -0.46 -11.77 -12.28
CA ILE A 429 0.85 -12.07 -11.67
C ILE A 429 1.86 -12.76 -12.61
N ASP A 430 3.05 -12.15 -12.73
CA ASP A 430 4.31 -12.80 -13.11
C ASP A 430 4.98 -13.51 -11.91
N LYS A 431 5.68 -14.64 -12.16
CA LYS A 431 6.23 -15.54 -11.13
C LYS A 431 7.16 -14.89 -10.09
N GLU A 432 7.84 -13.79 -10.41
CA GLU A 432 8.84 -13.15 -9.51
C GLU A 432 8.24 -12.27 -8.41
N ASN A 433 7.05 -11.68 -8.62
CA ASN A 433 6.42 -10.76 -7.65
C ASN A 433 5.30 -11.42 -6.82
N GLN A 434 5.13 -12.75 -6.92
CA GLN A 434 4.09 -13.50 -6.22
C GLN A 434 4.10 -13.29 -4.71
N LYS A 435 5.27 -13.19 -4.08
CA LYS A 435 5.36 -13.11 -2.61
C LYS A 435 4.88 -11.75 -2.08
N ILE A 436 5.32 -10.63 -2.67
CA ILE A 436 4.94 -9.28 -2.23
C ILE A 436 3.44 -9.06 -2.45
N PHE A 437 2.97 -9.26 -3.68
CA PHE A 437 1.57 -9.02 -4.02
C PHE A 437 0.64 -10.07 -3.41
N GLY A 438 1.13 -11.30 -3.20
CA GLY A 438 0.42 -12.32 -2.43
C GLY A 438 0.20 -11.90 -0.98
N MET A 439 1.24 -11.40 -0.30
CA MET A 439 1.12 -10.87 1.06
C MET A 439 0.18 -9.65 1.11
N PHE A 440 0.36 -8.68 0.21
CA PHE A 440 -0.52 -7.51 0.11
C PHE A 440 -2.00 -7.93 -0.07
N LEU A 441 -2.28 -8.84 -0.99
CA LEU A 441 -3.64 -9.29 -1.30
C LEU A 441 -4.23 -10.11 -0.14
N MET A 442 -3.44 -11.00 0.46
CA MET A 442 -3.88 -11.80 1.61
C MET A 442 -4.21 -10.91 2.82
N ASN A 443 -3.29 -10.02 3.18
CA ASN A 443 -3.46 -9.15 4.34
C ASN A 443 -4.59 -8.14 4.13
N SER A 444 -4.74 -7.58 2.93
CA SER A 444 -5.86 -6.68 2.62
C SER A 444 -7.21 -7.40 2.74
N LYS A 445 -7.36 -8.60 2.16
CA LYS A 445 -8.58 -9.41 2.29
C LYS A 445 -8.90 -9.73 3.76
N ASN A 446 -7.90 -10.14 4.53
CA ASN A 446 -8.07 -10.45 5.95
C ASN A 446 -8.47 -9.20 6.74
N PHE A 447 -7.84 -8.05 6.49
CA PHE A 447 -8.16 -6.79 7.15
C PHE A 447 -9.63 -6.40 6.89
N PHE A 448 -10.08 -6.39 5.65
CA PHE A 448 -11.46 -6.02 5.32
C PHE A 448 -12.47 -7.04 5.85
N LYS A 449 -12.14 -8.33 5.82
CA LYS A 449 -12.97 -9.37 6.46
C LYS A 449 -13.15 -9.11 7.96
N SER A 450 -12.07 -8.81 8.68
CA SER A 450 -12.13 -8.52 10.11
C SER A 450 -12.81 -7.17 10.39
N LEU A 451 -12.63 -6.17 9.52
CA LEU A 451 -13.26 -4.85 9.65
C LEU A 451 -14.78 -4.93 9.53
N ILE A 452 -15.32 -5.76 8.62
CA ILE A 452 -16.76 -5.96 8.46
C ILE A 452 -17.41 -6.46 9.75
N ASN A 453 -16.72 -7.32 10.51
CA ASN A 453 -17.23 -7.82 11.79
C ASN A 453 -17.46 -6.69 12.80
N ILE A 454 -16.60 -5.67 12.80
CA ILE A 454 -16.78 -4.45 13.62
C ILE A 454 -17.91 -3.58 13.04
N LEU A 455 -17.91 -3.33 11.73
CA LEU A 455 -18.90 -2.47 11.06
C LEU A 455 -20.33 -2.96 11.24
N ASN A 456 -20.54 -4.27 11.21
CA ASN A 456 -21.84 -4.90 11.36
C ASN A 456 -22.19 -5.23 12.83
N HIS A 457 -21.36 -4.82 13.80
CA HIS A 457 -21.59 -5.14 15.21
C HIS A 457 -22.73 -4.31 15.81
N GLN A 458 -23.72 -4.99 16.41
CA GLN A 458 -24.94 -4.34 16.93
C GLN A 458 -24.64 -3.21 17.94
N LYS A 459 -23.76 -3.45 18.93
CA LYS A 459 -23.39 -2.43 19.95
C LYS A 459 -22.86 -1.12 19.35
N LEU A 460 -22.20 -1.17 18.19
CA LEU A 460 -21.69 0.03 17.52
C LEU A 460 -22.75 0.65 16.60
N SER A 461 -23.56 -0.17 15.95
CA SER A 461 -24.72 0.31 15.19
C SER A 461 -25.69 1.10 16.09
N ASP A 462 -25.91 0.64 17.32
CA ASP A 462 -26.80 1.30 18.29
C ASP A 462 -26.28 2.67 18.76
N LEU A 463 -24.98 2.98 18.59
CA LEU A 463 -24.41 4.30 18.88
C LEU A 463 -24.86 5.39 17.90
N LEU A 464 -25.23 4.98 16.68
CA LEU A 464 -25.74 5.88 15.65
C LEU A 464 -27.27 5.83 15.68
N SER A 465 -27.90 6.92 16.11
CA SER A 465 -29.36 7.03 16.05
C SER A 465 -29.83 7.12 14.60
N ALA A 466 -31.08 6.73 14.31
CA ALA A 466 -31.64 6.76 12.95
C ALA A 466 -31.66 8.16 12.30
N ASN A 467 -31.53 9.22 13.10
CA ASN A 467 -31.52 10.61 12.64
C ASN A 467 -30.11 11.21 12.57
N ASP A 468 -29.07 10.48 12.97
CA ASP A 468 -27.70 10.96 12.95
C ASP A 468 -27.15 11.00 11.53
N ASP A 469 -26.70 12.17 11.09
CA ASP A 469 -25.89 12.27 9.86
C ASP A 469 -24.46 11.84 10.16
N PHE A 470 -24.14 10.60 9.79
CA PHE A 470 -22.82 10.02 10.00
C PHE A 470 -21.71 10.78 9.24
N TYR A 471 -22.01 11.48 8.14
CA TYR A 471 -21.02 12.30 7.43
C TYR A 471 -20.65 13.55 8.24
N GLU A 472 -21.62 14.19 8.90
CA GLU A 472 -21.35 15.34 9.76
C GLU A 472 -20.63 14.93 11.05
N ILE A 473 -21.02 13.80 11.65
CA ILE A 473 -20.33 13.26 12.83
C ILE A 473 -18.88 12.92 12.51
N ALA A 474 -18.61 12.29 11.36
CA ALA A 474 -17.25 11.92 10.95
C ALA A 474 -16.30 13.13 10.82
N LYS A 475 -16.84 14.34 10.58
CA LYS A 475 -16.07 15.58 10.50
C LYS A 475 -15.61 16.08 11.87
N LEU A 476 -16.13 15.62 12.99
CA LEU A 476 -15.69 16.08 14.31
C LEU A 476 -14.24 15.68 14.58
N ALA A 477 -13.45 16.58 15.17
CA ALA A 477 -12.04 16.34 15.43
C ALA A 477 -11.81 15.36 16.60
N LEU A 478 -10.89 14.41 16.38
CA LEU A 478 -10.33 13.48 17.34
C LEU A 478 -8.91 13.91 17.77
N SER A 479 -8.32 13.15 18.69
CA SER A 479 -7.00 13.47 19.26
C SER A 479 -5.86 13.37 18.24
N GLU A 480 -5.96 12.38 17.37
CA GLU A 480 -5.03 12.06 16.29
C GLU A 480 -5.04 13.12 15.19
N ASP A 481 -6.19 13.77 14.92
CA ASP A 481 -6.24 14.87 13.95
C ASP A 481 -5.44 16.07 14.43
N ARG A 482 -5.41 16.31 15.75
CA ARG A 482 -4.59 17.35 16.37
C ARG A 482 -3.12 16.96 16.38
N GLU A 483 -2.83 15.68 16.59
CA GLU A 483 -1.47 15.15 16.62
C GLU A 483 -0.79 15.21 15.25
N PHE A 484 -1.52 14.84 14.18
CA PHE A 484 -1.00 14.79 12.81
C PHE A 484 -1.39 16.01 11.96
N LEU A 485 -1.84 17.10 12.58
CA LEU A 485 -2.11 18.35 11.87
C LEU A 485 -0.82 18.85 11.17
N GLY A 486 -0.93 19.31 9.93
CA GLY A 486 0.21 19.77 9.13
C GLY A 486 0.95 18.67 8.36
N VAL A 487 0.64 17.39 8.60
CA VAL A 487 1.10 16.28 7.77
C VAL A 487 0.46 16.37 6.38
N VAL A 488 1.28 16.52 5.35
CA VAL A 488 0.88 16.70 3.95
C VAL A 488 -0.04 15.58 3.45
N PRO A 489 0.25 14.27 3.63
CA PRO A 489 -0.63 13.20 3.18
C PRO A 489 -2.05 13.25 3.76
N LEU A 490 -2.23 13.81 4.96
CA LEU A 490 -3.54 13.89 5.64
C LEU A 490 -4.24 15.22 5.43
N ARG A 491 -3.64 16.15 4.67
CA ARG A 491 -4.14 17.52 4.52
C ARG A 491 -5.52 17.59 3.90
N VAL A 492 -5.81 16.72 2.93
CA VAL A 492 -7.12 16.62 2.27
C VAL A 492 -8.19 16.18 3.27
N VAL A 493 -7.86 15.24 4.17
CA VAL A 493 -8.78 14.79 5.23
C VAL A 493 -9.01 15.92 6.24
N HIS A 494 -7.93 16.50 6.76
CA HIS A 494 -7.98 17.56 7.77
C HIS A 494 -8.64 18.85 7.27
N GLN A 495 -8.77 19.06 5.95
CA GLN A 495 -9.49 20.18 5.37
C GLN A 495 -10.96 20.23 5.83
N ASP A 496 -11.59 19.08 5.95
CA ASP A 496 -13.02 18.96 6.26
C ASP A 496 -13.32 18.79 7.75
N ILE A 497 -12.29 18.50 8.56
CA ILE A 497 -12.43 18.26 10.01
C ILE A 497 -12.80 19.54 10.80
N ILE A 498 -13.81 19.47 11.64
CA ILE A 498 -14.28 20.54 12.53
C ILE A 498 -13.57 20.43 13.87
N PHE A 499 -12.59 21.29 14.08
CA PHE A 499 -11.84 21.37 15.34
C PHE A 499 -12.53 22.23 16.43
N ASN A 500 -13.47 23.10 16.02
CA ASN A 500 -14.11 24.14 16.84
C ASN A 500 -15.42 23.66 17.51
N PHE A 501 -15.46 22.42 17.99
CA PHE A 501 -16.66 21.87 18.58
C PHE A 501 -16.73 22.13 20.09
N SER A 502 -17.85 22.70 20.56
CA SER A 502 -18.05 23.11 21.96
C SER A 502 -18.72 22.05 22.85
N GLY A 503 -19.22 20.95 22.27
CA GLY A 503 -19.82 19.84 23.02
C GLY A 503 -18.80 18.76 23.39
N ASN A 504 -19.20 17.83 24.25
CA ASN A 504 -18.43 16.60 24.46
C ASN A 504 -18.47 15.75 23.20
N VAL A 505 -17.30 15.47 22.63
CA VAL A 505 -17.16 14.58 21.46
C VAL A 505 -17.15 13.14 21.96
N ASP A 506 -18.12 12.35 21.52
CA ASP A 506 -18.07 10.90 21.71
C ASP A 506 -17.06 10.31 20.72
N VAL A 507 -15.89 9.97 21.24
CA VAL A 507 -14.75 9.46 20.45
C VAL A 507 -15.11 8.17 19.72
N LEU A 508 -15.87 7.27 20.36
CA LEU A 508 -16.26 6.00 19.75
C LEU A 508 -17.29 6.22 18.64
N LYS A 509 -18.28 7.09 18.86
CA LYS A 509 -19.28 7.45 17.85
C LYS A 509 -18.63 8.08 16.61
N VAL A 510 -17.70 9.02 16.80
CA VAL A 510 -16.98 9.66 15.69
C VAL A 510 -16.06 8.67 14.96
N SER A 511 -15.32 7.84 15.70
CA SER A 511 -14.45 6.81 15.13
C SER A 511 -15.24 5.83 14.27
N PHE A 512 -16.39 5.37 14.77
CA PHE A 512 -17.26 4.46 14.04
C PHE A 512 -17.86 5.13 12.79
N ALA A 513 -18.33 6.38 12.90
CA ALA A 513 -18.81 7.14 11.75
C ALA A 513 -17.74 7.27 10.65
N ARG A 514 -16.47 7.51 11.00
CA ARG A 514 -15.35 7.54 10.03
C ARG A 514 -15.13 6.20 9.35
N LEU A 515 -15.15 5.09 10.10
CA LEU A 515 -15.04 3.75 9.53
C LEU A 515 -16.18 3.44 8.56
N MET A 516 -17.41 3.87 8.88
CA MET A 516 -18.58 3.74 8.00
C MET A 516 -18.41 4.54 6.70
N VAL A 517 -18.03 5.83 6.79
CA VAL A 517 -17.77 6.69 5.62
C VAL A 517 -16.69 6.09 4.73
N PHE A 518 -15.58 5.65 5.32
CA PHE A 518 -14.49 4.99 4.61
C PHE A 518 -14.97 3.72 3.89
N SER A 519 -15.68 2.84 4.60
CA SER A 519 -16.09 1.54 4.06
C SER A 519 -17.13 1.67 2.96
N LYS A 520 -18.06 2.63 3.07
CA LYS A 520 -18.96 3.00 1.97
C LYS A 520 -18.17 3.46 0.75
N LYS A 521 -17.19 4.36 0.95
CA LYS A 521 -16.35 4.86 -0.14
C LYS A 521 -15.58 3.74 -0.85
N ILE A 522 -15.04 2.78 -0.11
CA ILE A 522 -14.35 1.62 -0.69
C ILE A 522 -15.31 0.72 -1.47
N SER A 523 -16.53 0.50 -0.97
CA SER A 523 -17.53 -0.33 -1.64
C SER A 523 -18.02 0.23 -2.99
N GLU A 524 -17.90 1.54 -3.21
CA GLU A 524 -18.22 2.19 -4.49
C GLU A 524 -17.19 1.90 -5.59
N ILE A 525 -15.96 1.48 -5.23
CA ILE A 525 -14.85 1.31 -6.16
C ILE A 525 -14.92 -0.07 -6.81
N LYS A 526 -15.49 -0.13 -8.03
CA LYS A 526 -15.73 -1.40 -8.76
C LYS A 526 -14.50 -2.25 -9.03
N SER A 527 -13.33 -1.64 -9.21
CA SER A 527 -12.05 -2.35 -9.44
C SER A 527 -11.55 -3.08 -8.18
N LEU A 528 -11.92 -2.57 -7.00
CA LEU A 528 -11.51 -3.07 -5.70
C LEU A 528 -12.57 -4.00 -5.11
N ALA A 529 -12.57 -5.25 -5.56
CA ALA A 529 -13.50 -6.28 -5.13
C ALA A 529 -13.18 -6.82 -3.71
N LEU A 530 -13.25 -5.95 -2.70
CA LEU A 530 -13.00 -6.30 -1.29
C LEU A 530 -14.27 -6.21 -0.42
N LEU A 531 -15.15 -5.24 -0.69
CA LEU A 531 -16.32 -4.90 0.10
C LEU A 531 -17.52 -4.57 -0.80
N GLU A 532 -18.70 -5.03 -0.42
CA GLU A 532 -19.99 -4.65 -1.01
C GLU A 532 -20.91 -4.14 0.11
N TYR A 533 -21.60 -3.02 -0.10
CA TYR A 533 -22.59 -2.51 0.84
C TYR A 533 -24.00 -2.89 0.37
N ASN A 534 -24.75 -3.61 1.20
CA ASN A 534 -26.12 -3.99 0.89
C ASN A 534 -27.09 -2.94 1.45
N GLU A 535 -27.58 -2.06 0.58
CA GLU A 535 -28.55 -1.00 0.92
C GLU A 535 -29.85 -1.54 1.57
N SER A 536 -30.26 -2.78 1.26
CA SER A 536 -31.50 -3.36 1.78
C SER A 536 -31.37 -3.87 3.22
N SER A 537 -30.21 -4.42 3.59
CA SER A 537 -29.94 -4.89 4.95
C SER A 537 -29.18 -3.88 5.80
N GLY A 538 -28.60 -2.84 5.19
CA GLY A 538 -27.73 -1.87 5.85
C GLY A 538 -26.37 -2.43 6.27
N LEU A 539 -26.00 -3.63 5.79
CA LEU A 539 -24.81 -4.37 6.23
C LEU A 539 -23.76 -4.47 5.12
N PHE A 540 -22.49 -4.58 5.52
CA PHE A 540 -21.38 -4.86 4.61
C PHE A 540 -21.19 -6.36 4.38
N ILE A 541 -20.83 -6.74 3.16
CA ILE A 541 -20.61 -8.12 2.73
C ILE A 541 -19.23 -8.21 2.04
N ILE A 542 -18.54 -9.34 2.22
CA ILE A 542 -17.26 -9.61 1.55
C ILE A 542 -17.51 -9.98 0.09
N ILE A 543 -16.77 -9.35 -0.83
CA ILE A 543 -16.70 -9.81 -2.21
C ILE A 543 -15.63 -10.90 -2.31
N ASP A 544 -16.03 -12.14 -2.12
CA ASP A 544 -15.15 -13.28 -2.36
C ASP A 544 -15.44 -13.87 -3.74
N GLU A 545 -14.61 -13.53 -4.73
CA GLU A 545 -14.67 -14.08 -6.09
C GLU A 545 -14.56 -15.61 -6.12
N GLU A 546 -13.84 -16.23 -5.17
CA GLU A 546 -13.76 -17.70 -5.07
C GLU A 546 -15.04 -18.29 -4.52
N LEU A 547 -15.67 -17.67 -3.51
CA LEU A 547 -17.00 -18.08 -3.06
C LEU A 547 -18.05 -17.82 -4.13
N LYS A 548 -18.06 -16.67 -4.82
CA LYS A 548 -18.95 -16.42 -5.97
C LYS A 548 -18.71 -17.46 -7.08
N LYS A 549 -17.47 -17.90 -7.32
CA LYS A 549 -17.15 -18.98 -8.28
C LYS A 549 -17.62 -20.36 -7.77
N LYS A 550 -17.40 -20.68 -6.50
CA LYS A 550 -17.88 -21.93 -5.86
C LYS A 550 -19.40 -21.99 -5.81
N GLU A 551 -20.07 -20.87 -5.53
CA GLU A 551 -21.53 -20.76 -5.49
C GLU A 551 -22.12 -20.87 -6.90
N ARG A 552 -21.52 -20.19 -7.90
CA ARG A 552 -21.84 -20.41 -9.32
C ARG A 552 -21.69 -21.88 -9.72
N GLN A 553 -20.62 -22.55 -9.29
CA GLN A 553 -20.41 -23.99 -9.53
C GLN A 553 -21.41 -24.87 -8.77
N ARG A 554 -21.80 -24.51 -7.54
CA ARG A 554 -22.79 -25.24 -6.72
C ARG A 554 -24.18 -25.12 -7.33
N VAL A 555 -24.59 -23.91 -7.73
CA VAL A 555 -25.85 -23.65 -8.43
C VAL A 555 -25.88 -24.40 -9.76
N MET A 556 -24.79 -24.36 -10.54
CA MET A 556 -24.66 -25.13 -11.78
C MET A 556 -24.79 -26.64 -11.54
N LYS A 557 -24.20 -27.17 -10.46
CA LYS A 557 -24.35 -28.58 -10.05
C LYS A 557 -25.77 -28.93 -9.63
N LEU A 558 -26.44 -28.07 -8.86
CA LEU A 558 -27.83 -28.28 -8.44
C LEU A 558 -28.79 -28.21 -9.64
N MET A 559 -28.57 -27.28 -10.56
CA MET A 559 -29.33 -27.21 -11.83
C MET A 559 -29.10 -28.46 -12.69
N ALA A 560 -27.85 -28.93 -12.80
CA ALA A 560 -27.55 -30.19 -13.50
C ALA A 560 -28.19 -31.42 -12.84
N HIS A 561 -28.20 -31.46 -11.51
CA HIS A 561 -28.88 -32.53 -10.75
C HIS A 561 -30.40 -32.48 -10.95
N ARG A 562 -31.02 -31.29 -10.89
CA ARG A 562 -32.46 -31.12 -11.14
C ARG A 562 -32.82 -31.56 -12.56
N PHE A 563 -32.03 -31.16 -13.56
CA PHE A 563 -32.21 -31.57 -14.94
C PHE A 563 -32.09 -33.09 -15.14
N LEU A 564 -31.12 -33.73 -14.49
CA LEU A 564 -30.97 -35.19 -14.51
C LEU A 564 -32.15 -35.88 -13.83
N GLN A 565 -32.63 -35.34 -12.71
CA GLN A 565 -33.77 -35.88 -11.99
C GLN A 565 -35.06 -35.78 -12.83
N ASP A 566 -35.29 -34.63 -13.47
CA ASP A 566 -36.43 -34.45 -14.38
C ASP A 566 -36.34 -35.38 -15.61
N GLN A 567 -35.13 -35.71 -16.09
CA GLN A 567 -34.92 -36.73 -17.13
C GLN A 567 -35.22 -38.14 -16.64
N VAL A 568 -34.78 -38.51 -15.43
CA VAL A 568 -35.05 -39.83 -14.83
C VAL A 568 -36.54 -40.00 -14.57
N ASP A 569 -37.21 -39.00 -14.00
CA ASP A 569 -38.65 -39.02 -13.77
C ASP A 569 -39.42 -39.19 -15.09
N SER A 570 -39.00 -38.46 -16.14
CA SER A 570 -39.58 -38.61 -17.48
C SER A 570 -39.33 -40.00 -18.11
N LEU A 571 -38.19 -40.63 -17.81
CA LEU A 571 -37.86 -41.98 -18.30
C LEU A 571 -38.60 -43.06 -17.51
N GLU A 572 -38.73 -42.91 -16.20
CA GLU A 572 -39.50 -43.81 -15.35
C GLU A 572 -40.99 -43.80 -15.71
N ASP A 573 -41.55 -42.64 -16.02
CA ASP A 573 -42.92 -42.51 -16.53
C ASP A 573 -43.10 -43.18 -17.90
N LYS A 574 -42.06 -43.18 -18.75
CA LYS A 574 -42.07 -43.89 -20.03
C LYS A 574 -41.97 -45.41 -19.85
N VAL A 575 -41.13 -45.88 -18.92
CA VAL A 575 -40.95 -47.32 -18.64
C VAL A 575 -42.19 -47.93 -17.97
N LYS A 576 -42.88 -47.20 -17.10
CA LYS A 576 -44.16 -47.64 -16.50
C LYS A 576 -45.29 -47.84 -17.52
N ASN A 577 -45.15 -47.29 -18.73
CA ASN A 577 -46.19 -47.33 -19.77
C ASN A 577 -45.98 -48.39 -20.87
N ILE A 578 -44.98 -49.28 -20.76
CA ILE A 578 -44.73 -50.33 -21.75
C ILE A 578 -45.46 -51.63 -21.36
N LYS A 579 -46.45 -52.06 -22.17
CA LYS A 579 -47.10 -53.39 -22.09
C LYS A 579 -46.40 -54.41 -23.02
N PRO A 580 -46.35 -55.71 -22.67
CA PRO A 580 -45.62 -56.71 -23.46
C PRO A 580 -46.47 -57.26 -24.61
N LEU A 581 -45.90 -57.39 -25.81
CA LEU A 581 -46.45 -58.23 -26.88
C LEU A 581 -45.38 -59.13 -27.52
N GLN A 582 -45.87 -60.26 -28.00
CA GLN A 582 -45.18 -61.53 -28.19
C GLN A 582 -44.41 -61.68 -29.51
N THR A 583 -43.51 -62.66 -29.48
CA THR A 583 -42.69 -63.27 -30.54
C THR A 583 -43.43 -63.66 -31.83
N SER A 584 -42.83 -63.40 -32.99
CA SER A 584 -42.71 -64.40 -34.07
C SER A 584 -41.65 -63.98 -35.11
N SER A 585 -40.91 -64.99 -35.57
CA SER A 585 -39.78 -64.98 -36.49
C SER A 585 -40.16 -64.71 -37.96
N THR A 586 -39.28 -64.07 -38.74
CA THR A 586 -38.72 -64.54 -40.04
C THR A 586 -37.91 -63.45 -40.77
N GLY A 587 -36.74 -63.83 -41.31
CA GLY A 587 -36.29 -63.38 -42.64
C GLY A 587 -35.35 -62.16 -42.78
N SER A 588 -34.05 -62.48 -42.94
CA SER A 588 -33.07 -61.81 -43.82
C SER A 588 -32.28 -60.58 -43.30
N PRO A 589 -30.96 -60.50 -43.60
CA PRO A 589 -30.04 -59.58 -42.93
C PRO A 589 -30.04 -58.20 -43.61
N VAL A 590 -30.37 -57.16 -42.85
CA VAL A 590 -30.02 -55.78 -43.23
C VAL A 590 -28.65 -55.49 -42.65
N SER A 591 -27.67 -55.27 -43.54
CA SER A 591 -26.36 -54.73 -43.19
C SER A 591 -26.55 -53.38 -42.48
N SER A 592 -26.40 -53.35 -41.15
CA SER A 592 -26.24 -52.11 -40.40
C SER A 592 -24.87 -51.54 -40.71
N LYS A 593 -24.78 -50.59 -41.63
CA LYS A 593 -23.58 -49.74 -41.77
C LYS A 593 -23.36 -49.02 -40.43
N SER A 594 -22.23 -49.26 -39.77
CA SER A 594 -21.79 -48.42 -38.66
C SER A 594 -21.53 -47.00 -39.16
N LEU A 595 -22.08 -46.01 -38.47
CA LEU A 595 -21.85 -44.59 -38.76
C LEU A 595 -20.49 -44.17 -38.19
N LYS A 596 -19.67 -43.53 -39.01
CA LYS A 596 -18.33 -43.06 -38.62
C LYS A 596 -18.42 -41.86 -37.69
N HIS A 597 -17.56 -41.79 -36.69
CA HIS A 597 -17.44 -40.65 -35.78
C HIS A 597 -16.32 -39.72 -36.26
N CYS A 598 -16.54 -38.42 -36.25
CA CYS A 598 -15.58 -37.43 -36.76
C CYS A 598 -15.30 -36.37 -35.71
N VAL A 599 -14.06 -36.32 -35.19
CA VAL A 599 -13.58 -35.19 -34.38
C VAL A 599 -13.12 -34.12 -35.34
N VAL A 600 -13.61 -32.89 -35.16
CA VAL A 600 -13.30 -31.74 -36.03
C VAL A 600 -12.53 -30.69 -35.25
N ASP A 601 -11.54 -30.05 -35.88
CA ASP A 601 -10.83 -28.91 -35.30
C ASP A 601 -11.47 -27.56 -35.70
N ILE A 602 -10.88 -26.47 -35.23
CA ILE A 602 -11.38 -25.13 -35.51
C ILE A 602 -11.30 -24.74 -36.99
N SER A 603 -10.31 -25.27 -37.72
CA SER A 603 -10.11 -24.96 -39.14
C SER A 603 -11.32 -25.36 -39.99
N VAL A 604 -11.96 -26.48 -39.65
CA VAL A 604 -13.16 -27.00 -40.33
C VAL A 604 -14.37 -26.08 -40.11
N PHE A 605 -14.57 -25.56 -38.90
CA PHE A 605 -15.66 -24.63 -38.60
C PHE A 605 -15.46 -23.26 -39.24
N LEU A 606 -14.22 -22.76 -39.25
CA LEU A 606 -13.94 -21.45 -39.83
C LEU A 606 -13.96 -21.47 -41.36
N ASN A 607 -13.52 -22.55 -42.02
CA ASN A 607 -13.33 -22.54 -43.48
C ASN A 607 -14.31 -23.45 -44.24
N HIS A 608 -14.91 -24.45 -43.58
CA HIS A 608 -15.71 -25.50 -44.22
C HIS A 608 -17.04 -25.79 -43.52
N LEU A 609 -17.64 -24.79 -42.86
CA LEU A 609 -18.94 -24.91 -42.17
C LEU A 609 -20.04 -25.52 -43.06
N ASN A 610 -20.05 -25.21 -44.36
CA ASN A 610 -21.03 -25.76 -45.29
C ASN A 610 -20.90 -27.27 -45.50
N SER A 611 -19.68 -27.82 -45.39
CA SER A 611 -19.46 -29.27 -45.44
C SER A 611 -19.98 -29.95 -44.18
N VAL A 612 -19.73 -29.36 -43.01
CA VAL A 612 -20.28 -29.85 -41.73
C VAL A 612 -21.81 -29.87 -41.76
N LYS A 613 -22.43 -28.78 -42.26
CA LYS A 613 -23.88 -28.71 -42.47
C LYS A 613 -24.41 -29.84 -43.36
N LYS A 614 -23.69 -30.16 -44.45
CA LYS A 614 -24.03 -31.28 -45.34
C LYS A 614 -23.87 -32.63 -44.65
N TRP A 615 -22.80 -32.86 -43.91
CA TRP A 615 -22.59 -34.13 -43.21
C TRP A 615 -23.69 -34.43 -42.20
N VAL A 616 -24.12 -33.41 -41.46
CA VAL A 616 -25.22 -33.52 -40.49
C VAL A 616 -26.56 -33.69 -41.18
N ALA A 617 -26.83 -32.98 -42.28
CA ALA A 617 -28.09 -33.07 -43.01
C ALA A 617 -28.25 -34.36 -43.84
N GLU A 618 -27.14 -34.90 -44.35
CA GLU A 618 -27.10 -36.12 -45.16
C GLU A 618 -26.79 -37.37 -44.31
N GLU A 619 -26.75 -37.24 -42.97
CA GLU A 619 -26.54 -38.33 -42.02
C GLU A 619 -25.27 -39.17 -42.32
N LYS A 620 -24.20 -38.51 -42.79
CA LYS A 620 -22.97 -39.19 -43.24
C LYS A 620 -22.06 -39.64 -42.11
N CYS A 621 -22.02 -38.89 -41.02
CA CYS A 621 -21.17 -39.16 -39.87
C CYS A 621 -21.70 -38.45 -38.61
N ILE A 622 -21.21 -38.86 -37.44
CA ILE A 622 -21.47 -38.19 -36.16
C ILE A 622 -20.32 -37.24 -35.87
N VAL A 623 -20.58 -35.94 -35.91
CA VAL A 623 -19.59 -34.88 -35.69
C VAL A 623 -19.43 -34.60 -34.20
N ILE A 624 -18.22 -34.78 -33.67
CA ILE A 624 -17.84 -34.46 -32.28
C ILE A 624 -17.06 -33.16 -32.28
N VAL A 625 -17.57 -32.16 -31.55
CA VAL A 625 -16.96 -30.83 -31.42
C VAL A 625 -16.19 -30.74 -30.10
N PRO A 626 -14.85 -30.64 -30.11
CA PRO A 626 -14.06 -30.44 -28.91
C PRO A 626 -14.42 -29.14 -28.19
N LEU A 627 -14.37 -29.14 -26.86
CA LEU A 627 -14.68 -27.94 -26.05
C LEU A 627 -13.75 -26.77 -26.38
N ASP A 628 -12.47 -27.06 -26.65
CA ASP A 628 -11.47 -26.06 -27.03
C ASP A 628 -11.80 -25.37 -28.37
N VAL A 629 -12.47 -26.08 -29.29
CA VAL A 629 -12.94 -25.48 -30.54
C VAL A 629 -14.06 -24.49 -30.27
N ILE A 630 -14.96 -24.80 -29.33
CA ILE A 630 -16.04 -23.89 -28.92
C ILE A 630 -15.44 -22.65 -28.25
N ASP A 631 -14.52 -22.83 -27.29
CA ASP A 631 -13.84 -21.74 -26.58
C ASP A 631 -13.05 -20.83 -27.53
N SER A 632 -12.37 -21.43 -28.52
CA SER A 632 -11.60 -20.72 -29.53
C SER A 632 -12.52 -19.94 -30.50
N LEU A 633 -13.63 -20.52 -30.95
CA LEU A 633 -14.64 -19.80 -31.75
C LEU A 633 -15.23 -18.62 -30.97
N ASP A 634 -15.47 -18.79 -29.67
CA ASP A 634 -16.01 -17.77 -28.77
C ASP A 634 -15.05 -16.60 -28.53
N THR A 635 -13.76 -16.86 -28.63
CA THR A 635 -12.72 -15.84 -28.59
C THR A 635 -12.63 -15.08 -29.92
N ILE A 636 -12.65 -15.81 -31.04
CA ILE A 636 -12.53 -15.24 -32.40
C ILE A 636 -13.77 -14.38 -32.76
N LYS A 637 -14.97 -14.69 -32.26
CA LYS A 637 -16.20 -13.94 -32.61
C LYS A 637 -16.18 -12.44 -32.28
N LYS A 638 -15.28 -11.98 -31.39
CA LYS A 638 -15.30 -10.64 -30.77
C LYS A 638 -14.79 -9.48 -31.65
N GLY A 639 -14.20 -9.74 -32.82
CA GLY A 639 -13.71 -8.67 -33.71
C GLY A 639 -14.55 -8.46 -34.98
N ASN A 640 -14.04 -7.63 -35.91
CA ASN A 640 -14.75 -7.23 -37.13
C ASN A 640 -14.19 -7.80 -38.46
N ASN A 641 -13.22 -8.72 -38.43
CA ASN A 641 -12.65 -9.33 -39.64
C ASN A 641 -13.54 -10.43 -40.23
N LYS A 642 -13.24 -10.86 -41.46
CA LYS A 642 -13.96 -11.94 -42.17
C LYS A 642 -13.98 -13.25 -41.37
N GLU A 643 -12.89 -13.59 -40.69
CA GLU A 643 -12.81 -14.78 -39.82
C GLU A 643 -13.78 -14.70 -38.64
N ASN A 644 -13.98 -13.51 -38.07
CA ASN A 644 -14.88 -13.31 -36.93
C ASN A 644 -16.35 -13.42 -37.35
N VAL A 645 -16.68 -13.07 -38.61
CA VAL A 645 -18.00 -13.35 -39.21
C VAL A 645 -18.20 -14.86 -39.34
N ARG A 646 -17.21 -15.59 -39.86
CA ARG A 646 -17.30 -17.06 -39.99
C ARG A 646 -17.41 -17.75 -38.63
N ALA A 647 -16.71 -17.26 -37.60
CA ALA A 647 -16.84 -17.76 -36.23
C ALA A 647 -18.25 -17.53 -35.65
N ARG A 648 -18.85 -16.35 -35.88
CA ARG A 648 -20.25 -16.08 -35.50
C ARG A 648 -21.24 -17.01 -36.21
N ASP A 649 -21.03 -17.26 -37.50
CA ASP A 649 -21.88 -18.16 -38.28
C ASP A 649 -21.75 -19.62 -37.81
N ALA A 650 -20.55 -20.05 -37.42
CA ALA A 650 -20.29 -21.37 -36.86
C ALA A 650 -20.94 -21.55 -35.49
N ILE A 651 -20.83 -20.57 -34.59
CA ILE A 651 -21.47 -20.58 -33.27
C ILE A 651 -22.99 -20.62 -33.42
N ARG A 652 -23.55 -19.75 -34.28
CA ARG A 652 -24.98 -19.74 -34.54
C ARG A 652 -25.49 -21.10 -35.04
N PHE A 653 -24.74 -21.74 -35.94
CA PHE A 653 -25.08 -23.09 -36.38
C PHE A 653 -25.01 -24.12 -35.25
N LEU A 654 -23.97 -24.08 -34.40
CA LEU A 654 -23.84 -24.97 -33.26
C LEU A 654 -24.98 -24.76 -32.25
N ASP A 655 -25.30 -23.52 -31.90
CA ASP A 655 -26.41 -23.18 -31.01
C ASP A 655 -27.75 -23.68 -31.58
N GLU A 656 -28.03 -23.44 -32.86
CA GLU A 656 -29.24 -23.93 -33.53
C GLU A 656 -29.33 -25.47 -33.51
N GLN A 657 -28.21 -26.18 -33.69
CA GLN A 657 -28.19 -27.65 -33.63
C GLN A 657 -28.31 -28.16 -32.19
N LEU A 658 -27.64 -27.54 -31.21
CA LEU A 658 -27.69 -27.89 -29.80
C LEU A 658 -29.08 -27.61 -29.20
N ASP A 659 -29.75 -26.52 -29.57
CA ASP A 659 -31.13 -26.21 -29.18
C ASP A 659 -32.13 -27.22 -29.76
N GLN A 660 -31.88 -27.70 -30.99
CA GLN A 660 -32.62 -28.82 -31.56
C GLN A 660 -32.39 -30.12 -30.79
N GLN A 661 -31.23 -30.34 -30.17
CA GLN A 661 -31.00 -31.47 -29.25
C GLN A 661 -31.92 -31.38 -28.02
N PHE A 662 -32.07 -30.21 -27.43
CA PHE A 662 -32.97 -30.00 -26.27
C PHE A 662 -34.45 -30.21 -26.64
N SER A 663 -34.84 -29.87 -27.87
CA SER A 663 -36.22 -30.01 -28.34
C SER A 663 -36.57 -31.45 -28.76
N LYS A 664 -35.65 -32.16 -29.44
CA LYS A 664 -35.85 -33.56 -29.91
C LYS A 664 -35.63 -34.61 -28.82
N ALA A 665 -34.82 -34.33 -27.79
CA ALA A 665 -34.67 -35.21 -26.63
C ALA A 665 -35.98 -35.47 -25.85
N LYS A 666 -36.99 -34.61 -26.01
CA LYS A 666 -38.34 -34.84 -25.43
C LYS A 666 -39.16 -35.91 -26.16
N GLN A 667 -38.88 -36.21 -27.43
CA GLN A 667 -39.72 -37.06 -28.29
C GLN A 667 -39.18 -38.46 -28.61
N ASN A 668 -38.06 -38.91 -28.02
CA ASN A 668 -37.57 -40.30 -28.11
C ASN A 668 -37.41 -40.87 -29.54
N GLU A 669 -37.07 -40.05 -30.55
CA GLU A 669 -36.67 -40.54 -31.87
C GLU A 669 -35.51 -39.71 -32.45
N SER A 670 -34.60 -40.41 -33.17
CA SER A 670 -33.39 -40.00 -33.93
C SER A 670 -32.05 -39.83 -33.19
N GLU A 671 -31.02 -40.52 -33.69
CA GLU A 671 -29.61 -40.33 -33.34
C GLU A 671 -29.16 -38.91 -33.75
N LEU A 672 -28.38 -38.24 -32.91
CA LEU A 672 -27.88 -36.89 -33.19
C LEU A 672 -26.56 -36.98 -33.96
N PHE A 673 -26.53 -36.40 -35.16
CA PHE A 673 -25.37 -36.41 -36.06
C PHE A 673 -24.33 -35.31 -35.78
N ILE A 674 -24.56 -34.45 -34.77
CA ILE A 674 -23.56 -33.51 -34.24
C ILE A 674 -23.73 -33.36 -32.73
N ARG A 675 -22.63 -33.33 -31.96
CA ARG A 675 -22.63 -33.07 -30.52
C ARG A 675 -21.36 -32.41 -30.02
N ALA A 676 -21.45 -31.71 -28.89
CA ALA A 676 -20.29 -31.21 -28.15
C ALA A 676 -19.63 -32.33 -27.31
N GLN A 677 -18.32 -32.22 -27.11
CA GLN A 677 -17.54 -33.02 -26.17
C GLN A 677 -18.00 -32.71 -24.72
N LYS A 678 -18.18 -33.74 -23.90
CA LYS A 678 -18.47 -33.59 -22.46
C LYS A 678 -17.19 -33.31 -21.68
N THR A 679 -17.30 -32.70 -20.50
CA THR A 679 -16.14 -32.29 -19.68
C THR A 679 -15.23 -33.44 -19.24
N ASN A 680 -15.73 -34.68 -19.23
CA ASN A 680 -15.00 -35.90 -18.89
C ASN A 680 -14.50 -36.70 -20.10
N GLU A 681 -14.77 -36.26 -21.33
CA GLU A 681 -14.40 -36.97 -22.57
C GLU A 681 -13.02 -36.54 -23.10
N LYS A 682 -12.00 -36.53 -22.24
CA LYS A 682 -10.60 -36.17 -22.54
C LYS A 682 -9.63 -36.99 -21.72
N LEU A 683 -8.34 -36.97 -22.07
CA LEU A 683 -7.31 -37.58 -21.21
C LEU A 683 -7.24 -36.85 -19.86
N PRO A 684 -6.98 -37.56 -18.73
CA PRO A 684 -6.90 -36.94 -17.40
C PRO A 684 -5.81 -35.86 -17.29
N GLN A 685 -4.66 -36.10 -17.91
CA GLN A 685 -3.52 -35.18 -18.00
C GLN A 685 -2.84 -35.34 -19.36
N TRP A 686 -2.23 -34.28 -19.91
CA TRP A 686 -1.54 -34.35 -21.21
C TRP A 686 -0.40 -35.36 -21.23
N ASN A 687 0.34 -35.50 -20.12
CA ASN A 687 1.43 -36.47 -19.98
C ASN A 687 0.97 -37.92 -20.23
N CYS A 688 -0.31 -38.24 -20.05
CA CYS A 688 -0.84 -39.56 -20.37
C CYS A 688 -0.79 -39.88 -21.88
N ALA A 689 -0.68 -38.86 -22.76
CA ALA A 689 -0.58 -39.07 -24.19
C ALA A 689 0.76 -39.70 -24.62
N GLU A 690 1.78 -39.68 -23.75
CA GLU A 690 3.12 -40.24 -24.03
C GLU A 690 3.05 -41.74 -24.33
N ASN A 691 2.11 -42.42 -23.68
CA ASN A 691 1.85 -43.85 -23.86
C ASN A 691 1.34 -44.22 -25.27
N TYR A 692 0.91 -43.24 -26.06
CA TYR A 692 0.37 -43.45 -27.41
C TYR A 692 1.31 -42.94 -28.52
N ILE A 693 2.53 -42.50 -28.18
CA ILE A 693 3.53 -42.09 -29.16
C ILE A 693 4.08 -43.32 -29.89
N ILE A 694 4.09 -43.30 -31.22
CA ILE A 694 4.66 -44.37 -32.03
C ILE A 694 6.20 -44.26 -31.99
N LYS A 695 6.87 -45.30 -31.46
CA LYS A 695 8.33 -45.32 -31.25
C LYS A 695 9.16 -45.62 -32.50
N ASP A 696 8.54 -45.88 -33.65
CA ASP A 696 9.25 -46.26 -34.88
C ASP A 696 9.21 -45.18 -35.98
N GLY A 697 10.40 -44.67 -36.33
CA GLY A 697 10.75 -44.30 -37.72
C GLY A 697 10.38 -42.92 -38.31
N ILE A 698 9.73 -41.99 -37.58
CA ILE A 698 9.24 -40.71 -38.18
C ILE A 698 10.11 -39.47 -37.82
N PHE A 699 11.14 -39.65 -36.99
CA PHE A 699 11.94 -38.54 -36.45
C PHE A 699 12.79 -37.78 -37.48
N ASN A 700 13.13 -38.38 -38.62
CA ASN A 700 14.02 -37.76 -39.60
C ASN A 700 13.37 -36.67 -40.48
N ASP A 701 12.04 -36.61 -40.57
CA ASP A 701 11.34 -35.64 -41.43
C ASP A 701 11.00 -34.32 -40.73
N ILE A 702 10.98 -34.30 -39.39
CA ILE A 702 10.64 -33.10 -38.62
C ILE A 702 11.85 -32.17 -38.46
N SER A 703 13.06 -32.73 -38.28
CA SER A 703 14.30 -31.98 -38.06
C SER A 703 14.80 -31.22 -39.29
N ARG A 704 14.41 -31.64 -40.51
CA ARG A 704 14.83 -30.94 -41.76
C ARG A 704 14.03 -29.69 -42.09
N GLY A 705 12.84 -29.51 -41.51
CA GLY A 705 11.94 -28.40 -41.83
C GLY A 705 12.14 -27.11 -41.01
N ILE A 706 12.97 -27.15 -39.97
CA ILE A 706 13.10 -26.05 -38.99
C ILE A 706 14.29 -25.11 -39.31
N VAL A 707 15.16 -25.45 -40.28
CA VAL A 707 16.46 -24.76 -40.47
C VAL A 707 16.43 -23.56 -41.46
N HIS A 708 15.27 -23.09 -41.94
CA HIS A 708 15.22 -21.89 -42.80
C HIS A 708 14.37 -20.76 -42.24
N LYS A 709 15.09 -19.85 -41.56
CA LYS A 709 14.80 -18.49 -41.04
C LYS A 709 15.15 -18.49 -39.56
N ASP A 710 16.21 -17.86 -39.04
CA ASP A 710 16.97 -16.70 -39.47
C ASP A 710 18.35 -16.76 -38.82
N GLN A 711 19.43 -16.82 -39.59
CA GLN A 711 20.78 -16.48 -39.11
C GLN A 711 21.57 -15.79 -40.22
N LYS A 712 21.49 -14.46 -40.26
CA LYS A 712 22.59 -13.59 -40.69
C LYS A 712 22.92 -12.68 -39.51
N ASN A 713 23.93 -13.07 -38.74
CA ASN A 713 25.02 -12.21 -38.27
C ASN A 713 25.87 -13.00 -37.27
N ILE A 714 26.98 -13.52 -37.77
CA ILE A 714 28.11 -13.98 -36.96
C ILE A 714 29.13 -12.84 -36.91
N LYS A 715 29.74 -12.65 -35.73
CA LYS A 715 31.17 -12.36 -35.46
C LYS A 715 31.24 -11.92 -33.99
N GLU A 716 32.18 -12.29 -33.13
CA GLU A 716 33.39 -13.12 -33.01
C GLU A 716 33.50 -13.28 -31.47
N SER A 717 33.90 -14.39 -30.85
CA SER A 717 35.31 -14.74 -30.64
C SER A 717 35.44 -15.98 -29.73
N SER A 718 36.50 -16.76 -30.00
CA SER A 718 37.31 -17.59 -29.08
C SER A 718 36.73 -18.87 -28.44
N LYS A 719 37.01 -19.99 -29.10
CA LYS A 719 37.78 -21.16 -28.63
C LYS A 719 37.71 -21.56 -27.14
N ASN A 720 37.16 -22.74 -26.86
CA ASN A 720 37.95 -23.97 -26.68
C ASN A 720 37.04 -25.21 -26.61
N SER A 721 37.62 -26.32 -27.04
CA SER A 721 37.05 -27.65 -27.26
C SER A 721 36.86 -28.44 -25.96
N ASP A 722 35.84 -29.31 -25.90
CA ASP A 722 36.00 -30.76 -25.99
C ASP A 722 34.63 -31.48 -25.91
N ASP A 723 34.50 -32.52 -26.75
CA ASP A 723 33.49 -33.60 -26.79
C ASP A 723 31.99 -33.27 -26.97
N ILE A 724 31.57 -33.18 -28.25
CA ILE A 724 30.16 -33.34 -28.64
C ILE A 724 29.82 -34.82 -28.69
N TYR A 725 29.28 -35.33 -27.58
CA TYR A 725 28.33 -36.45 -27.60
C TYR A 725 27.09 -35.95 -28.34
N ILE A 726 26.72 -36.55 -29.48
CA ILE A 726 25.43 -36.28 -30.13
C ILE A 726 24.40 -37.14 -29.38
N PRO A 727 23.52 -36.58 -28.53
CA PRO A 727 22.45 -37.36 -27.94
C PRO A 727 21.38 -37.57 -29.02
N GLU A 728 20.88 -38.79 -29.14
CA GLU A 728 19.64 -39.06 -29.86
C GLU A 728 18.53 -38.19 -29.21
N ASP A 729 18.11 -37.12 -29.89
CA ASP A 729 17.02 -36.25 -29.44
C ASP A 729 15.73 -37.09 -29.29
N LYS A 730 15.45 -37.53 -28.07
CA LYS A 730 14.13 -38.04 -27.67
C LYS A 730 13.17 -36.87 -27.70
N PHE A 731 12.17 -36.95 -28.56
CA PHE A 731 11.05 -36.02 -28.60
C PHE A 731 10.39 -35.98 -27.21
N ASP A 732 10.28 -34.78 -26.64
CA ASP A 732 9.52 -34.55 -25.42
C ASP A 732 8.06 -34.34 -25.81
N ILE A 733 7.13 -35.00 -25.11
CA ILE A 733 5.69 -34.77 -25.28
C ILE A 733 5.29 -33.31 -25.07
N MET A 734 6.10 -32.53 -24.35
CA MET A 734 5.92 -31.09 -24.18
C MET A 734 6.24 -30.27 -25.44
N ASP A 735 6.90 -30.84 -26.45
CA ASP A 735 7.18 -30.17 -27.73
C ASP A 735 5.93 -30.00 -28.61
N VAL A 736 4.81 -30.67 -28.26
CA VAL A 736 3.50 -30.42 -28.91
C VAL A 736 2.95 -29.07 -28.41
N PRO A 737 2.66 -28.10 -29.30
CA PRO A 737 2.08 -26.81 -28.93
C PRO A 737 0.80 -26.95 -28.12
N GLN A 738 0.64 -26.10 -27.09
CA GLN A 738 -0.50 -26.17 -26.15
C GLN A 738 -1.87 -26.09 -26.84
N GLU A 739 -1.97 -25.36 -27.93
CA GLU A 739 -3.18 -25.20 -28.75
C GLU A 739 -3.68 -26.50 -29.40
N TYR A 740 -2.79 -27.47 -29.70
CA TYR A 740 -3.17 -28.73 -30.36
C TYR A 740 -3.48 -29.86 -29.37
N ARG A 741 -3.02 -29.74 -28.12
CA ARG A 741 -3.16 -30.76 -27.08
C ARG A 741 -4.62 -31.15 -26.81
N PRO A 742 -5.59 -30.21 -26.69
CA PRO A 742 -6.97 -30.55 -26.40
C PRO A 742 -7.64 -31.39 -27.49
N ALA A 743 -7.44 -31.02 -28.77
CA ALA A 743 -8.05 -31.73 -29.90
C ALA A 743 -7.46 -33.14 -30.07
N ILE A 744 -6.14 -33.29 -29.93
CA ILE A 744 -5.46 -34.60 -29.92
C ILE A 744 -5.94 -35.44 -28.72
N SER A 745 -6.06 -34.84 -27.54
CA SER A 745 -6.55 -35.51 -26.33
C SER A 745 -7.99 -36.00 -26.48
N CYS A 746 -8.85 -35.20 -27.11
CA CYS A 746 -10.24 -35.57 -27.43
C CYS A 746 -10.27 -36.80 -28.35
N TRP A 747 -9.48 -36.80 -29.42
CA TRP A 747 -9.43 -37.94 -30.34
C TRP A 747 -8.90 -39.21 -29.66
N LEU A 748 -7.78 -39.10 -28.93
CA LEU A 748 -7.17 -40.22 -28.21
C LEU A 748 -8.12 -40.84 -27.18
N TYR A 749 -8.94 -40.02 -26.52
CA TYR A 749 -9.97 -40.49 -25.60
C TYR A 749 -10.95 -41.45 -26.30
N TYR A 750 -11.54 -41.05 -27.42
CA TYR A 750 -12.50 -41.92 -28.11
C TYR A 750 -11.83 -43.14 -28.77
N ALA A 751 -10.66 -42.95 -29.34
CA ALA A 751 -9.94 -44.05 -30.00
C ALA A 751 -9.47 -45.13 -29.03
N TYR A 752 -8.92 -44.74 -27.86
CA TYR A 752 -8.24 -45.69 -26.97
C TYR A 752 -8.94 -45.94 -25.64
N ILE A 753 -9.66 -44.96 -25.08
CA ILE A 753 -10.42 -45.14 -23.83
C ILE A 753 -11.81 -45.70 -24.12
N VAL A 754 -12.53 -45.11 -25.08
CA VAL A 754 -13.85 -45.59 -25.50
C VAL A 754 -13.75 -46.78 -26.47
N LYS A 755 -12.60 -46.94 -27.14
CA LYS A 755 -12.34 -47.98 -28.16
C LYS A 755 -13.35 -47.94 -29.31
N MET A 756 -13.56 -46.75 -29.87
CA MET A 756 -14.39 -46.59 -31.06
C MET A 756 -13.64 -47.08 -32.31
N ASP A 757 -14.18 -48.12 -32.97
CA ASP A 757 -13.55 -48.77 -34.12
C ASP A 757 -13.51 -47.89 -35.39
N GLU A 758 -14.42 -46.91 -35.53
CA GLU A 758 -14.52 -46.03 -36.70
C GLU A 758 -14.52 -44.54 -36.34
N ILE A 759 -13.37 -44.02 -35.87
CA ILE A 759 -13.17 -42.59 -35.58
C ILE A 759 -12.16 -41.91 -36.52
N LEU A 760 -12.59 -40.80 -37.12
CA LEU A 760 -11.78 -39.94 -38.00
C LEU A 760 -11.42 -38.65 -37.28
N PHE A 761 -10.20 -38.15 -37.51
CA PHE A 761 -9.81 -36.79 -37.13
C PHE A 761 -9.79 -35.92 -38.39
N VAL A 762 -10.63 -34.89 -38.45
CA VAL A 762 -10.80 -34.03 -39.61
C VAL A 762 -10.21 -32.66 -39.32
N SER A 763 -9.23 -32.25 -40.12
CA SER A 763 -8.60 -30.93 -40.00
C SER A 763 -7.92 -30.53 -41.32
N GLU A 764 -7.92 -29.23 -41.60
CA GLU A 764 -7.16 -28.61 -42.69
C GLU A 764 -5.86 -27.93 -42.17
N ASP A 765 -5.59 -27.98 -40.86
CA ASP A 765 -4.36 -27.48 -40.27
C ASP A 765 -3.20 -28.47 -40.48
N GLN A 766 -2.23 -28.04 -41.30
CA GLN A 766 -1.04 -28.83 -41.64
C GLN A 766 -0.12 -29.09 -40.44
N TYR A 767 -0.06 -28.16 -39.49
CA TYR A 767 0.74 -28.31 -38.26
C TYR A 767 0.07 -29.29 -37.31
N LEU A 768 -1.24 -29.18 -37.09
CA LEU A 768 -1.99 -30.17 -36.31
C LEU A 768 -1.81 -31.58 -36.91
N LYS A 769 -1.91 -31.72 -38.24
CA LYS A 769 -1.66 -32.98 -38.94
C LYS A 769 -0.24 -33.52 -38.71
N LYS A 770 0.76 -32.66 -38.64
CA LYS A 770 2.15 -33.04 -38.36
C LYS A 770 2.30 -33.61 -36.95
N TYR A 771 1.73 -32.96 -35.95
CA TYR A 771 1.81 -33.43 -34.55
C TYR A 771 0.91 -34.65 -34.29
N ALA A 772 -0.26 -34.73 -34.92
CA ALA A 772 -1.17 -35.87 -34.79
C ALA A 772 -0.56 -37.19 -35.30
N LYS A 773 0.31 -37.13 -36.33
CA LYS A 773 1.06 -38.30 -36.82
C LYS A 773 1.97 -38.95 -35.77
N LEU A 774 2.49 -38.18 -34.82
CA LEU A 774 3.35 -38.70 -33.74
C LEU A 774 2.62 -39.73 -32.87
N PHE A 775 1.29 -39.59 -32.79
CA PHE A 775 0.40 -40.48 -32.05
C PHE A 775 -0.30 -41.51 -32.95
N GLY A 776 0.14 -41.66 -34.21
CA GLY A 776 -0.50 -42.58 -35.16
C GLY A 776 -1.86 -42.12 -35.69
N ILE A 777 -2.23 -40.86 -35.48
CA ILE A 777 -3.56 -40.37 -35.84
C ILE A 777 -3.59 -40.01 -37.32
N SER A 778 -4.48 -40.66 -38.08
CA SER A 778 -4.71 -40.34 -39.48
C SER A 778 -5.66 -39.14 -39.60
N VAL A 779 -5.09 -37.94 -39.76
CA VAL A 779 -5.87 -36.72 -40.02
C VAL A 779 -6.27 -36.64 -41.50
N VAL A 780 -7.59 -36.66 -41.74
CA VAL A 780 -8.20 -36.57 -43.07
C VAL A 780 -8.68 -35.15 -43.35
N GLY A 781 -8.66 -34.74 -44.62
CA GLY A 781 -9.24 -33.47 -45.04
C GLY A 781 -10.77 -33.57 -45.15
N VAL A 782 -11.43 -32.42 -45.24
CA VAL A 782 -12.89 -32.29 -45.33
C VAL A 782 -13.46 -33.08 -46.53
N GLY A 783 -12.73 -33.17 -47.64
CA GLY A 783 -13.18 -33.92 -48.84
C GLY A 783 -13.27 -35.45 -48.68
N PHE A 784 -12.85 -36.00 -47.53
CA PHE A 784 -12.85 -37.44 -47.26
C PHE A 784 -14.20 -37.96 -46.71
N ILE A 785 -15.09 -37.06 -46.27
CA ILE A 785 -16.43 -37.34 -45.71
C ILE A 785 -17.48 -36.86 -46.70
#